data_AF-A0A8J6AII8-F1
#
_entry.id   AF-A0A8J6AII8-F1
#
_cell.length_a   1.000
_cell.length_b   1.000
_cell.length_c   1.000
_cell.angle_alpha   90.00
_cell.angle_beta   90.00
_cell.angle_gamma   90.00
#
_symmetry.space_group_name_H-M   'P 1'
#
loop_
_entity.id
_entity.type
_entity.pdbx_description
1 polymer ?
#
loop_
_entity_poly.entity_id
_entity_poly.type
_entity_poly.pdbx_seq_one_letter_code
_entity_poly.pdbx_strand_id
1 'polypeptide(L)'
;SEKRSSNFMYLMVEFRCVKCDDKEYGIVYYEKDGDESSPILTSFEIVKVPDPQMSMIIVSYPPTKQLTYEEQDLVWKFRYYLTNQEKALTKFLKCVNWDLPQEAKQALELLGKWKPMDVEDSLELLSSHYTNPTVRRYAVARLRQADDEDLLMYLLQLVQALKYENFDDIKNGLEPTKKDSQGSASESVSNSGINSAEIDSSQIITSPLPPVSSPPPATKTKEGSDGENLEQDLCTFLISRACKNSTLANYLYWYVIVECEDQDTQQRDPKTHEMYLNVMRRFSQALLKGDKSVRVMRSLLAAQQTFVDRLVHLMKAVQRESGNRKKKNERLQALLGDNEKMNLADVELIPLPLEPQVKIRGIIPETATLFKSALMPAQLFFKTEDGGKYPVIFKHGDDLRQDQLILQIISLMDKLLRKENLDLKLTPYKVLATSTKHGFMQFIQSVPVAEVLDTEGSIQNFFRKYAPSENGPYGISAEVMDTYVKSCAGYCVITYILGVGDRHLDNLLLTKTGKLFHIDFGYILGRDPKPLPPPMKLNKEMVEGMGGTQSEQYQEFRKQCYTAFLHLRRYSNLILNLFSLMVDANIPDIALEPDKTVKKVQDKFRLDLSDEEAVHYMQSLIDESVHAVFAAMVEQIHKFAQ
;
A
#
# COMPACT_ATOMS: atom_id res chain seq x y z
N SER A 1 -18.99 -40.21 -35.40
CA SER A 1 -18.98 -40.07 -33.93
C SER A 1 -17.61 -39.63 -33.37
N GLU A 2 -16.66 -39.15 -34.19
CA GLU A 2 -15.36 -38.60 -33.73
C GLU A 2 -15.33 -37.06 -33.62
N LYS A 3 -16.46 -36.37 -33.78
CA LYS A 3 -16.55 -34.89 -33.75
C LYS A 3 -16.81 -34.28 -32.37
N ARG A 4 -16.94 -35.07 -31.30
CA ARG A 4 -17.25 -34.58 -29.94
C ARG A 4 -16.08 -34.60 -28.97
N SER A 5 -14.87 -34.97 -29.42
CA SER A 5 -13.68 -35.11 -28.58
C SER A 5 -12.43 -34.49 -29.20
N SER A 6 -12.59 -33.41 -29.97
CA SER A 6 -11.48 -32.64 -30.55
C SER A 6 -11.48 -31.22 -30.00
N ASN A 7 -10.35 -30.78 -29.44
CA ASN A 7 -10.11 -29.40 -29.00
C ASN A 7 -9.86 -28.42 -30.17
N PHE A 8 -10.12 -28.84 -31.42
CA PHE A 8 -9.94 -28.02 -32.61
C PHE A 8 -11.28 -27.91 -33.37
N MET A 9 -11.73 -26.67 -33.61
CA MET A 9 -12.73 -26.38 -34.63
C MET A 9 -12.05 -26.20 -35.99
N TYR A 10 -12.65 -26.80 -37.02
CA TYR A 10 -12.31 -26.54 -38.41
C TYR A 10 -13.24 -25.45 -38.93
N LEU A 11 -12.69 -24.32 -39.38
CA LEU A 11 -13.46 -23.32 -40.12
C LEU A 11 -13.58 -23.84 -41.57
N MET A 12 -14.79 -24.19 -42.01
CA MET A 12 -15.05 -24.37 -43.44
C MET A 12 -15.36 -22.99 -44.04
N VAL A 13 -14.47 -22.48 -44.89
CA VAL A 13 -14.77 -21.33 -45.73
C VAL A 13 -15.35 -21.87 -47.05
N GLU A 14 -16.62 -21.58 -47.29
CA GLU A 14 -17.30 -21.91 -48.55
C GLU A 14 -16.96 -20.85 -49.61
N PHE A 15 -16.17 -21.24 -50.62
CA PHE A 15 -15.97 -20.40 -51.80
C PHE A 15 -17.14 -20.57 -52.76
N ARG A 16 -17.57 -19.49 -53.43
CA ARG A 16 -18.58 -19.62 -54.50
C ARG A 16 -18.03 -20.49 -55.63
N CYS A 17 -18.80 -21.51 -56.01
CA CYS A 17 -18.43 -22.44 -57.06
C CYS A 17 -19.09 -22.09 -58.40
N VAL A 18 -18.42 -22.46 -59.50
CA VAL A 18 -18.95 -22.44 -60.87
C VAL A 18 -18.76 -23.81 -61.49
N LYS A 19 -19.71 -24.24 -62.34
CA LYS A 19 -19.61 -25.49 -63.09
C LYS A 19 -19.23 -25.24 -64.53
N CYS A 20 -18.22 -25.97 -65.00
CA CYS A 20 -17.79 -25.99 -66.39
C CYS A 20 -17.45 -27.44 -66.77
N ASP A 21 -18.01 -27.93 -67.88
CA ASP A 21 -17.83 -29.30 -68.40
C ASP A 21 -17.99 -30.40 -67.33
N ASP A 22 -19.10 -30.37 -66.60
CA ASP A 22 -19.47 -31.31 -65.54
C ASP A 22 -18.47 -31.42 -64.35
N LYS A 23 -17.55 -30.46 -64.21
CA LYS A 23 -16.72 -30.28 -63.02
C LYS A 23 -16.98 -28.94 -62.33
N GLU A 24 -16.91 -28.97 -61.00
CA GLU A 24 -17.19 -27.84 -60.12
C GLU A 24 -15.88 -27.23 -59.62
N TYR A 25 -15.74 -25.91 -59.77
CA TYR A 25 -14.52 -25.17 -59.44
C TYR A 25 -14.85 -24.03 -58.46
N GLY A 26 -14.06 -23.88 -57.40
CA GLY A 26 -14.18 -22.75 -56.46
C GLY A 26 -13.46 -21.51 -56.99
N ILE A 27 -14.11 -20.34 -56.94
CA ILE A 27 -13.49 -19.06 -57.34
C ILE A 27 -12.70 -18.48 -56.16
N VAL A 28 -11.42 -18.15 -56.40
CA VAL A 28 -10.58 -17.36 -55.50
C VAL A 28 -10.11 -16.12 -56.25
N TYR A 29 -10.36 -14.92 -55.71
CA TYR A 29 -9.97 -13.65 -56.34
C TYR A 29 -8.61 -13.19 -55.79
N TYR A 30 -7.69 -12.79 -56.68
CA TYR A 30 -6.42 -12.15 -56.34
C TYR A 30 -6.09 -11.07 -57.39
N GLU A 31 -5.56 -9.93 -56.95
CA GLU A 31 -5.21 -8.76 -57.77
C GLU A 31 -3.79 -8.30 -57.42
N LYS A 32 -2.96 -7.67 -58.27
CA LYS A 32 -2.60 -7.89 -59.68
C LYS A 32 -1.26 -7.14 -59.84
N ASP A 33 -0.14 -7.84 -59.65
CA ASP A 33 1.24 -7.46 -60.03
C ASP A 33 2.16 -8.70 -59.94
N GLY A 34 1.78 -9.77 -60.64
CA GLY A 34 2.44 -11.08 -60.58
C GLY A 34 2.71 -11.66 -61.96
N ASP A 35 3.45 -10.93 -62.79
CA ASP A 35 3.87 -11.35 -64.13
C ASP A 35 5.12 -12.27 -64.08
N GLU A 36 5.16 -13.25 -63.16
CA GLU A 36 6.10 -14.37 -63.29
C GLU A 36 5.45 -15.69 -62.81
N SER A 37 5.41 -16.66 -63.72
CA SER A 37 4.91 -18.01 -63.45
C SER A 37 5.85 -18.75 -62.48
N SER A 38 5.52 -18.76 -61.20
CA SER A 38 6.18 -19.62 -60.22
C SER A 38 5.60 -21.05 -60.26
N PRO A 39 6.43 -22.09 -60.07
CA PRO A 39 5.98 -23.46 -60.06
C PRO A 39 5.03 -23.71 -58.89
N ILE A 40 3.97 -24.47 -59.15
CA ILE A 40 2.95 -24.89 -58.18
C ILE A 40 3.66 -25.52 -56.97
N LEU A 41 3.62 -24.85 -55.82
CA LEU A 41 4.03 -25.45 -54.54
C LEU A 41 3.05 -26.60 -54.22
N THR A 42 3.55 -27.83 -54.24
CA THR A 42 2.80 -29.04 -53.84
C THR A 42 2.82 -29.28 -52.32
N SER A 43 3.43 -28.39 -51.54
CA SER A 43 3.39 -28.44 -50.08
C SER A 43 2.45 -27.36 -49.54
N PHE A 44 1.33 -27.79 -48.94
CA PHE A 44 0.54 -26.93 -48.07
C PHE A 44 1.29 -26.76 -46.75
N GLU A 45 1.70 -25.54 -46.40
CA GLU A 45 2.10 -25.24 -45.03
C GLU A 45 0.86 -25.08 -44.16
N ILE A 46 0.79 -25.87 -43.09
CA ILE A 46 -0.18 -25.63 -42.02
C ILE A 46 0.28 -24.38 -41.28
N VAL A 47 -0.35 -23.24 -41.58
CA VAL A 47 -0.12 -22.01 -40.82
C VAL A 47 -1.04 -22.00 -39.60
N LYS A 48 -0.46 -22.13 -38.41
CA LYS A 48 -1.19 -21.89 -37.15
C LYS A 48 -1.47 -20.39 -37.04
N VAL A 49 -2.73 -19.99 -37.21
CA VAL A 49 -3.17 -18.65 -36.85
C VAL A 49 -3.49 -18.66 -35.35
N PRO A 50 -2.81 -17.86 -34.51
CA PRO A 50 -3.15 -17.80 -33.10
C PRO A 50 -4.56 -17.24 -32.91
N ASP A 51 -5.32 -17.83 -32.00
CA ASP A 51 -6.66 -17.37 -31.64
C ASP A 51 -6.56 -16.00 -30.95
N PRO A 52 -7.29 -14.96 -31.40
CA PRO A 52 -7.44 -13.72 -30.65
C PRO A 52 -7.88 -13.95 -29.19
N GLN A 53 -8.61 -15.04 -28.89
CA GLN A 53 -8.97 -15.43 -27.52
C GLN A 53 -7.76 -15.83 -26.67
N MET A 54 -6.68 -16.32 -27.27
CA MET A 54 -5.46 -16.67 -26.54
C MET A 54 -4.75 -15.42 -26.03
N SER A 55 -4.82 -14.30 -26.78
CA SER A 55 -4.40 -13.00 -26.28
C SER A 55 -5.26 -12.51 -25.11
N MET A 56 -6.56 -12.84 -25.08
CA MET A 56 -7.45 -12.51 -23.95
C MET A 56 -7.07 -13.25 -22.67
N ILE A 57 -6.60 -14.50 -22.77
CA ILE A 57 -6.10 -15.27 -21.63
C ILE A 57 -4.82 -14.62 -21.08
N ILE A 58 -3.91 -14.18 -21.94
CA ILE A 58 -2.67 -13.50 -21.52
C ILE A 58 -3.00 -12.17 -20.82
N VAL A 59 -4.02 -11.45 -21.30
CA VAL A 59 -4.47 -10.18 -20.70
C VAL A 59 -5.01 -10.37 -19.28
N SER A 60 -5.62 -11.51 -18.96
CA SER A 60 -6.14 -11.80 -17.62
C SER A 60 -5.07 -12.21 -16.61
N TYR A 61 -3.81 -12.39 -17.03
CA TYR A 61 -2.72 -12.77 -16.13
C TYR A 61 -2.48 -11.71 -15.05
N PRO A 62 -2.12 -12.13 -13.83
CA PRO A 62 -1.80 -11.20 -12.76
C PRO A 62 -0.56 -10.36 -13.12
N PRO A 63 -0.36 -9.19 -12.47
CA PRO A 63 0.77 -8.30 -12.76
C PRO A 63 2.14 -8.98 -12.63
N THR A 64 2.30 -9.95 -11.73
CA THR A 64 3.59 -10.63 -11.51
C THR A 64 3.92 -11.72 -12.53
N LYS A 65 2.95 -12.15 -13.34
CA LYS A 65 3.16 -13.27 -14.27
C LYS A 65 4.10 -12.81 -15.39
N GLN A 66 5.27 -13.43 -15.44
CA GLN A 66 6.21 -13.28 -16.54
C GLN A 66 5.65 -13.97 -17.79
N LEU A 67 5.66 -13.25 -18.91
CA LEU A 67 5.24 -13.79 -20.21
C LEU A 67 6.40 -14.56 -20.84
N THR A 68 6.12 -15.73 -21.39
CA THR A 68 7.05 -16.49 -22.23
C THR A 68 7.32 -15.75 -23.55
N TYR A 69 8.42 -16.07 -24.23
CA TYR A 69 8.75 -15.45 -25.52
C TYR A 69 7.64 -15.65 -26.57
N GLU A 70 7.01 -16.82 -26.60
CA GLU A 70 5.89 -17.10 -27.52
C GLU A 70 4.66 -16.23 -27.21
N GLU A 71 4.36 -16.02 -25.94
CA GLU A 71 3.27 -15.13 -25.50
C GLU A 71 3.59 -13.66 -25.82
N GLN A 72 4.85 -13.24 -25.65
CA GLN A 72 5.29 -11.89 -25.98
C GLN A 72 5.20 -11.63 -27.49
N ASP A 73 5.68 -12.55 -28.32
CA ASP A 73 5.57 -12.48 -29.78
C ASP A 73 4.11 -12.40 -30.23
N LEU A 74 3.24 -13.14 -29.55
CA LEU A 74 1.81 -13.13 -29.82
C LEU A 74 1.17 -11.77 -29.50
N VAL A 75 1.43 -11.23 -28.30
CA VAL A 75 0.94 -9.90 -27.89
C VAL A 75 1.50 -8.82 -28.82
N TRP A 76 2.79 -8.90 -29.16
CA TRP A 76 3.42 -7.97 -30.11
C TRP A 76 2.75 -8.05 -31.48
N LYS A 77 2.54 -9.25 -32.04
CA LYS A 77 1.90 -9.46 -33.35
C LYS A 77 0.50 -8.83 -33.42
N PHE A 78 -0.30 -8.95 -32.36
CA PHE A 78 -1.66 -8.42 -32.30
C PHE A 78 -1.79 -7.06 -31.61
N ARG A 79 -0.68 -6.34 -31.35
CA ARG A 79 -0.66 -5.07 -30.61
C ARG A 79 -1.68 -4.02 -31.09
N TYR A 80 -1.89 -3.90 -32.40
CA TYR A 80 -2.88 -2.97 -32.98
C TYR A 80 -4.33 -3.37 -32.71
N TYR A 81 -4.61 -4.67 -32.57
CA TYR A 81 -5.93 -5.16 -32.19
C TYR A 81 -6.20 -4.94 -30.69
N LEU A 82 -5.16 -5.06 -29.87
CA LEU A 82 -5.23 -4.91 -28.41
C LEU A 82 -5.36 -3.45 -27.94
N THR A 83 -5.18 -2.44 -28.81
CA THR A 83 -5.24 -1.02 -28.43
C THR A 83 -6.58 -0.61 -27.82
N ASN A 84 -7.67 -1.32 -28.13
CA ASN A 84 -9.00 -1.06 -27.57
C ASN A 84 -9.21 -1.68 -26.18
N GLN A 85 -8.23 -2.44 -25.67
CA GLN A 85 -8.29 -3.12 -24.39
C GLN A 85 -7.32 -2.49 -23.39
N GLU A 86 -7.85 -1.75 -22.43
CA GLU A 86 -7.05 -1.04 -21.43
C GLU A 86 -6.13 -1.96 -20.62
N LYS A 87 -6.63 -3.13 -20.20
CA LYS A 87 -5.88 -4.14 -19.42
C LYS A 87 -4.75 -4.81 -20.20
N ALA A 88 -4.77 -4.72 -21.54
CA ALA A 88 -3.74 -5.30 -22.38
C ALA A 88 -2.47 -4.43 -22.43
N LEU A 89 -2.57 -3.15 -22.04
CA LEU A 89 -1.47 -2.19 -22.17
C LEU A 89 -0.24 -2.62 -21.35
N THR A 90 -0.41 -3.04 -20.10
CA THR A 90 0.73 -3.47 -19.26
C THR A 90 1.39 -4.72 -19.83
N LYS A 91 0.61 -5.66 -20.39
CA LYS A 91 1.15 -6.85 -21.05
C LYS A 91 1.92 -6.48 -22.31
N PHE A 92 1.39 -5.57 -23.12
CA PHE A 92 2.07 -5.06 -24.30
C PHE A 92 3.42 -4.41 -23.94
N LEU A 93 3.44 -3.52 -22.95
CA LEU A 93 4.66 -2.82 -22.54
C LEU A 93 5.75 -3.76 -21.99
N LYS A 94 5.37 -4.92 -21.43
CA LYS A 94 6.31 -5.99 -21.04
C LYS A 94 6.96 -6.71 -22.21
N CYS A 95 6.35 -6.68 -23.39
CA CYS A 95 6.87 -7.32 -24.60
C CYS A 95 7.86 -6.43 -25.36
N VAL A 96 7.95 -5.14 -25.01
CA VAL A 96 8.78 -4.17 -25.72
C VAL A 96 10.24 -4.36 -25.32
N ASN A 97 11.13 -4.55 -26.31
CA ASN A 97 12.55 -4.43 -26.06
C ASN A 97 12.96 -2.95 -26.08
N TRP A 98 13.10 -2.36 -24.89
CA TRP A 98 13.41 -0.93 -24.73
C TRP A 98 14.82 -0.54 -25.21
N ASP A 99 15.73 -1.50 -25.41
CA ASP A 99 17.07 -1.27 -25.95
C ASP A 99 17.06 -1.08 -27.47
N LEU A 100 15.98 -1.49 -28.16
CA LEU A 100 15.81 -1.34 -29.60
C LEU A 100 15.06 -0.02 -29.91
N PRO A 101 15.72 1.02 -30.47
CA PRO A 101 15.11 2.34 -30.63
C PRO A 101 13.86 2.34 -31.52
N GLN A 102 13.80 1.45 -32.52
CA GLN A 102 12.66 1.33 -33.42
C GLN A 102 11.43 0.74 -32.70
N GLU A 103 11.62 -0.30 -31.89
CA GLU A 103 10.54 -0.90 -31.10
C GLU A 103 10.07 0.05 -30.01
N ALA A 104 11.01 0.68 -29.29
CA ALA A 104 10.69 1.69 -28.28
C ALA A 104 9.86 2.83 -28.90
N LYS A 105 10.26 3.36 -30.07
CA LYS A 105 9.50 4.41 -30.77
C LYS A 105 8.10 3.93 -31.15
N GLN A 106 7.97 2.73 -31.73
CA GLN A 106 6.66 2.17 -32.11
C GLN A 106 5.76 1.96 -30.87
N ALA A 107 6.34 1.49 -29.76
CA ALA A 107 5.62 1.28 -28.52
C ALA A 107 5.10 2.60 -27.92
N LEU A 108 5.90 3.66 -27.96
CA LEU A 108 5.49 4.98 -27.49
C LEU A 108 4.41 5.61 -28.40
N GLU A 109 4.49 5.41 -29.72
CA GLU A 109 3.41 5.82 -30.64
C GLU A 109 2.10 5.08 -30.38
N LEU A 110 2.18 3.79 -30.06
CA LEU A 110 1.01 2.99 -29.69
C LEU A 110 0.46 3.35 -28.32
N LEU A 111 1.31 3.69 -27.35
CA LEU A 111 0.91 4.16 -26.02
C LEU A 111 -0.04 5.35 -26.12
N GLY A 112 0.27 6.33 -26.96
CA GLY A 112 -0.59 7.51 -27.18
C GLY A 112 -1.89 7.24 -27.97
N LYS A 113 -2.03 6.04 -28.57
CA LYS A 113 -3.24 5.60 -29.28
C LYS A 113 -4.03 4.56 -28.49
N TRP A 114 -3.46 4.04 -27.40
CA TRP A 114 -4.09 3.00 -26.60
C TRP A 114 -5.28 3.58 -25.84
N LYS A 115 -6.31 2.76 -25.62
CA LYS A 115 -7.39 3.12 -24.69
C LYS A 115 -6.76 3.46 -23.32
N PRO A 116 -7.08 4.62 -22.72
CA PRO A 116 -6.48 5.02 -21.45
C PRO A 116 -6.67 3.96 -20.37
N MET A 117 -5.61 3.67 -19.61
CA MET A 117 -5.64 2.66 -18.56
C MET A 117 -6.25 3.18 -17.25
N ASP A 118 -6.66 2.25 -16.39
CA ASP A 118 -7.12 2.55 -15.04
C ASP A 118 -5.98 3.09 -14.16
N VAL A 119 -6.33 3.85 -13.12
CA VAL A 119 -5.36 4.45 -12.18
C VAL A 119 -4.58 3.35 -11.46
N GLU A 120 -5.25 2.28 -11.08
CA GLU A 120 -4.71 1.15 -10.34
C GLU A 120 -3.65 0.39 -11.15
N ASP A 121 -3.87 0.24 -12.45
CA ASP A 121 -2.93 -0.41 -13.36
C ASP A 121 -1.72 0.49 -13.67
N SER A 122 -1.89 1.82 -13.60
CA SER A 122 -0.77 2.77 -13.79
C SER A 122 0.30 2.67 -12.70
N LEU A 123 -0.04 2.18 -11.51
CA LEU A 123 0.93 1.92 -10.43
C LEU A 123 1.97 0.87 -10.84
N GLU A 124 1.60 -0.09 -11.70
CA GLU A 124 2.53 -1.10 -12.23
C GLU A 124 3.66 -0.43 -13.03
N LEU A 125 3.32 0.60 -13.81
CA LEU A 125 4.24 1.35 -14.67
C LEU A 125 5.22 2.24 -13.89
N LEU A 126 5.01 2.40 -12.58
CA LEU A 126 5.93 3.09 -11.68
C LEU A 126 6.87 2.15 -10.93
N SER A 127 6.75 0.82 -11.11
CA SER A 127 7.66 -0.16 -10.52
C SER A 127 9.05 -0.14 -11.16
N SER A 128 9.99 -0.89 -10.56
CA SER A 128 11.36 -1.05 -11.05
C SER A 128 11.46 -1.65 -12.46
N HIS A 129 10.42 -2.35 -12.93
CA HIS A 129 10.39 -2.98 -14.26
C HIS A 129 10.33 -1.98 -15.42
N TYR A 130 9.85 -0.75 -15.17
CA TYR A 130 9.65 0.25 -16.21
C TYR A 130 10.54 1.47 -15.97
N THR A 131 11.64 1.56 -16.72
CA THR A 131 12.62 2.65 -16.62
C THR A 131 12.44 3.72 -17.70
N ASN A 132 11.65 3.45 -18.74
CA ASN A 132 11.45 4.38 -19.85
C ASN A 132 10.75 5.67 -19.37
N PRO A 133 11.36 6.86 -19.53
CA PRO A 133 10.80 8.10 -18.99
C PRO A 133 9.40 8.44 -19.52
N THR A 134 9.10 8.16 -20.79
CA THR A 134 7.80 8.47 -21.38
C THR A 134 6.70 7.57 -20.81
N VAL A 135 6.99 6.29 -20.57
CA VAL A 135 6.05 5.37 -19.90
C VAL A 135 5.75 5.84 -18.48
N ARG A 136 6.78 6.26 -17.73
CA ARG A 136 6.60 6.78 -16.37
C ARG A 136 5.81 8.08 -16.33
N ARG A 137 6.06 9.00 -17.28
CA ARG A 137 5.26 10.22 -17.43
C ARG A 137 3.80 9.93 -17.82
N TYR A 138 3.56 8.91 -18.64
CA TYR A 138 2.20 8.44 -18.90
C TYR A 138 1.53 7.90 -17.63
N ALA A 139 2.23 7.10 -16.82
CA ALA A 139 1.73 6.63 -15.53
C ALA A 139 1.34 7.80 -14.60
N VAL A 140 2.18 8.82 -14.52
CA VAL A 140 1.90 10.07 -13.77
C VAL A 140 0.68 10.81 -14.36
N ALA A 141 0.53 10.85 -15.67
CA ALA A 141 -0.65 11.44 -16.32
C ALA A 141 -1.94 10.69 -15.97
N ARG A 142 -1.90 9.35 -15.83
CA ARG A 142 -3.03 8.56 -15.33
C ARG A 142 -3.32 8.84 -13.86
N LEU A 143 -2.29 8.86 -12.99
CA LEU A 143 -2.42 9.21 -11.57
C LEU A 143 -3.00 10.62 -11.34
N ARG A 144 -2.78 11.56 -12.27
CA ARG A 144 -3.36 12.90 -12.20
C ARG A 144 -4.89 12.88 -12.24
N GLN A 145 -5.50 11.85 -12.82
CA GLN A 145 -6.96 11.68 -12.87
C GLN A 145 -7.53 11.17 -11.54
N ALA A 146 -6.71 10.59 -10.66
CA ALA A 146 -7.12 10.16 -9.33
C ALA A 146 -7.37 11.36 -8.42
N ASP A 147 -8.41 11.28 -7.60
CA ASP A 147 -8.66 12.27 -6.55
C ASP A 147 -7.62 12.18 -5.42
N ASP A 148 -7.66 13.13 -4.49
CA ASP A 148 -6.69 13.16 -3.39
C ASP A 148 -6.93 12.03 -2.37
N GLU A 149 -8.13 11.46 -2.33
CA GLU A 149 -8.48 10.40 -1.38
C GLU A 149 -7.86 9.06 -1.80
N ASP A 150 -7.96 8.72 -3.09
CA ASP A 150 -7.30 7.58 -3.70
C ASP A 150 -5.78 7.78 -3.70
N LEU A 151 -5.30 8.98 -4.04
CA LEU A 151 -3.86 9.28 -4.02
C LEU A 151 -3.26 9.10 -2.62
N LEU A 152 -3.98 9.47 -1.56
CA LEU A 152 -3.57 9.23 -0.17
C LEU A 152 -3.42 7.73 0.15
N MET A 153 -4.25 6.87 -0.45
CA MET A 153 -4.13 5.42 -0.27
C MET A 153 -2.86 4.87 -0.93
N TYR A 154 -2.34 5.49 -1.98
CA TYR A 154 -1.16 5.00 -2.71
C TYR A 154 0.13 5.75 -2.35
N LEU A 155 0.02 6.86 -1.61
CA LEU A 155 1.13 7.79 -1.38
C LEU A 155 2.36 7.14 -0.75
N LEU A 156 2.17 6.18 0.16
CA LEU A 156 3.29 5.47 0.80
C LEU A 156 4.13 4.73 -0.27
N GLN A 157 3.46 4.03 -1.17
CA GLN A 157 4.07 3.31 -2.29
C GLN A 157 4.65 4.26 -3.34
N LEU A 158 3.99 5.39 -3.61
CA LEU A 158 4.50 6.39 -4.56
C LEU A 158 5.79 7.07 -4.06
N VAL A 159 5.95 7.24 -2.74
CA VAL A 159 7.23 7.71 -2.17
C VAL A 159 8.33 6.67 -2.37
N GLN A 160 8.02 5.36 -2.29
CA GLN A 160 8.97 4.31 -2.63
C GLN A 160 9.30 4.28 -4.13
N ALA A 161 8.30 4.53 -4.99
CA ALA A 161 8.48 4.55 -6.44
C ALA A 161 9.46 5.64 -6.92
N LEU A 162 9.76 6.66 -6.11
CA LEU A 162 10.79 7.66 -6.39
C LEU A 162 12.20 7.04 -6.55
N LYS A 163 12.46 5.86 -5.96
CA LYS A 163 13.71 5.10 -6.13
C LYS A 163 13.95 4.69 -7.59
N TYR A 164 12.89 4.64 -8.40
CA TYR A 164 12.95 4.23 -9.80
C TYR A 164 12.84 5.42 -10.78
N GLU A 165 12.79 6.66 -10.28
CA GLU A 165 12.78 7.86 -11.11
C GLU A 165 14.20 8.26 -11.55
N ASN A 166 14.28 9.21 -12.49
CA ASN A 166 15.55 9.80 -12.89
C ASN A 166 16.05 10.78 -11.82
N PHE A 167 17.18 10.46 -11.18
CA PHE A 167 17.71 11.27 -10.08
C PHE A 167 18.29 12.61 -10.54
N ASP A 168 18.80 12.68 -11.77
CA ASP A 168 19.30 13.93 -12.35
C ASP A 168 18.16 14.90 -12.63
N ASP A 169 17.02 14.44 -13.15
CA ASP A 169 15.83 15.27 -13.35
C ASP A 169 15.34 15.85 -12.01
N ILE A 170 15.30 15.04 -10.94
CA ILE A 170 14.96 15.49 -9.59
C ILE A 170 15.95 16.55 -9.08
N LYS A 171 17.25 16.33 -9.27
CA LYS A 171 18.31 17.26 -8.86
C LYS A 171 18.27 18.56 -9.64
N ASN A 172 18.07 18.49 -10.96
CA ASN A 172 17.99 19.64 -11.87
C ASN A 172 16.74 20.50 -11.60
N GLY A 173 15.72 19.95 -10.97
CA GLY A 173 14.55 20.70 -10.51
C GLY A 173 14.78 21.60 -9.28
N LEU A 174 15.98 21.60 -8.69
CA LEU A 174 16.37 22.50 -7.60
C LEU A 174 16.85 23.85 -8.16
N GLU A 175 16.38 24.95 -7.57
CA GLU A 175 16.99 26.27 -7.85
C GLU A 175 18.23 26.50 -6.97
N PRO A 176 19.26 27.20 -7.49
CA PRO A 176 20.48 27.48 -6.75
C PRO A 176 20.22 28.32 -5.49
N THR A 177 20.88 27.96 -4.40
CA THR A 177 20.78 28.70 -3.13
C THR A 177 21.98 29.64 -2.95
N LYS A 178 21.84 30.72 -2.16
CA LYS A 178 22.94 31.69 -1.94
C LYS A 178 24.26 31.07 -1.43
N LYS A 179 24.22 29.86 -0.84
CA LYS A 179 25.41 29.11 -0.40
C LYS A 179 26.28 28.63 -1.58
N ASP A 180 25.66 28.33 -2.72
CA ASP A 180 26.37 27.83 -3.91
C ASP A 180 27.11 28.96 -4.64
N SER A 181 26.66 30.21 -4.48
CA SER A 181 27.21 31.40 -5.16
C SER A 181 28.37 32.08 -4.44
N GLN A 182 28.67 31.71 -3.18
CA GLN A 182 29.80 32.30 -2.42
C GLN A 182 31.07 31.44 -2.44
N GLY A 183 31.06 30.28 -3.11
CA GLY A 183 32.22 29.39 -3.24
C GLY A 183 33.00 29.49 -4.55
N SER A 184 32.58 30.31 -5.52
CA SER A 184 33.15 30.33 -6.87
C SER A 184 33.87 31.64 -7.18
N ALA A 185 35.03 31.82 -6.55
CA ALA A 185 36.06 32.76 -7.00
C ALA A 185 37.47 32.21 -6.73
N SER A 186 37.76 31.01 -7.25
CA SER A 186 39.14 30.57 -7.57
C SER A 186 39.08 29.30 -8.41
N GLU A 187 39.59 29.37 -9.63
CA GLU A 187 39.81 28.23 -10.51
C GLU A 187 40.83 27.27 -9.88
N SER A 188 40.37 26.07 -9.50
CA SER A 188 41.15 24.83 -9.57
C SER A 188 40.21 23.64 -9.38
N VAL A 189 40.33 22.66 -10.28
CA VAL A 189 39.55 21.43 -10.35
C VAL A 189 39.62 20.64 -9.03
N SER A 190 38.53 20.64 -8.27
CA SER A 190 38.19 19.59 -7.32
C SER A 190 36.67 19.57 -7.10
N ASN A 191 36.07 18.43 -7.41
CA ASN A 191 34.64 18.14 -7.29
C ASN A 191 34.25 18.06 -5.79
N SER A 192 34.07 19.19 -5.12
CA SER A 192 33.64 19.25 -3.71
C SER A 192 32.14 19.60 -3.64
N GLY A 193 31.29 18.62 -3.94
CA GLY A 193 29.89 18.67 -3.54
C GLY A 193 29.78 18.62 -2.02
N ILE A 194 28.81 19.35 -1.44
CA ILE A 194 28.48 19.26 -0.01
C ILE A 194 28.23 17.78 0.32
N ASN A 195 28.95 17.26 1.32
CA ASN A 195 28.81 15.86 1.74
C ASN A 195 27.38 15.60 2.22
N SER A 196 26.70 14.58 1.71
CA SER A 196 25.33 14.22 2.09
C SER A 196 25.18 14.03 3.61
N ALA A 197 26.24 13.57 4.28
CA ALA A 197 26.30 13.41 5.74
C ALA A 197 26.21 14.72 6.54
N GLU A 198 26.46 15.89 5.94
CA GLU A 198 26.33 17.20 6.61
C GLU A 198 24.90 17.79 6.56
N ILE A 199 24.01 17.19 5.77
CA ILE A 199 22.64 17.68 5.60
C ILE A 199 21.72 16.89 6.51
N ASP A 200 21.41 17.47 7.67
CA ASP A 200 20.36 16.94 8.56
C ASP A 200 18.98 17.19 7.90
N SER A 201 18.29 16.10 7.54
CA SER A 201 17.01 16.14 6.83
C SER A 201 15.94 16.88 7.63
N SER A 202 15.94 16.71 8.96
CA SER A 202 15.02 17.38 9.90
C SER A 202 15.20 18.91 9.88
N GLN A 203 16.38 19.38 9.48
CA GLN A 203 16.70 20.81 9.42
C GLN A 203 16.26 21.48 8.11
N ILE A 204 15.94 20.73 7.06
CA ILE A 204 15.61 21.28 5.73
C ILE A 204 14.36 22.17 5.77
N ILE A 205 13.36 21.80 6.57
CA ILE A 205 12.12 22.58 6.70
C ILE A 205 12.19 23.63 7.81
N THR A 206 12.97 23.37 8.87
CA THR A 206 13.12 24.28 10.03
C THR A 206 14.12 25.43 9.78
N SER A 207 15.04 25.29 8.81
CA SER A 207 16.04 26.31 8.45
C SER A 207 15.75 26.98 7.09
N PRO A 208 14.94 28.04 7.00
CA PRO A 208 14.75 28.78 5.75
C PRO A 208 16.02 29.51 5.30
N LEU A 209 16.51 29.18 4.11
CA LEU A 209 17.45 30.05 3.39
C LEU A 209 16.67 31.21 2.75
N PRO A 210 17.17 32.46 2.81
CA PRO A 210 16.54 33.58 2.13
C PRO A 210 16.62 33.39 0.60
N PRO A 211 15.52 33.56 -0.16
CA PRO A 211 15.55 33.40 -1.61
C PRO A 211 16.48 34.40 -2.28
N VAL A 212 17.07 34.01 -3.42
CA VAL A 212 17.73 34.94 -4.33
C VAL A 212 16.64 35.76 -5.02
N SER A 213 16.74 37.09 -4.95
CA SER A 213 15.87 38.00 -5.68
C SER A 213 16.21 37.95 -7.18
N SER A 214 15.56 37.06 -7.92
CA SER A 214 15.52 37.09 -9.37
C SER A 214 14.07 37.22 -9.86
N PRO A 215 13.80 37.94 -10.97
CA PRO A 215 12.43 38.18 -11.44
C PRO A 215 11.76 36.84 -11.83
N PRO A 216 10.44 36.72 -11.67
CA PRO A 216 9.73 35.53 -12.12
C PRO A 216 9.85 35.41 -13.65
N PRO A 217 10.15 34.22 -14.20
CA PRO A 217 10.02 33.98 -15.64
C PRO A 217 8.55 34.15 -16.03
N ALA A 218 8.27 34.96 -17.04
CA ALA A 218 6.92 35.11 -17.59
C ALA A 218 6.51 33.83 -18.32
N THR A 219 5.82 32.91 -17.65
CA THR A 219 5.15 31.79 -18.31
C THR A 219 3.84 32.28 -18.93
N LYS A 220 3.84 32.48 -20.25
CA LYS A 220 2.62 32.64 -21.04
C LYS A 220 1.80 31.35 -20.93
N THR A 221 0.65 31.41 -20.28
CA THR A 221 -0.40 30.40 -20.41
C THR A 221 -0.92 30.45 -21.85
N LYS A 222 -0.46 29.50 -22.68
CA LYS A 222 -1.18 29.11 -23.90
C LYS A 222 -2.17 28.03 -23.48
N GLU A 223 -3.44 28.41 -23.38
CA GLU A 223 -4.54 27.44 -23.48
C GLU A 223 -4.55 26.91 -24.93
N GLY A 224 -4.35 25.60 -25.08
CA GLY A 224 -4.32 24.93 -26.37
C GLY A 224 -4.45 23.41 -26.24
N SER A 225 -5.63 22.92 -26.64
CA SER A 225 -6.03 21.57 -27.09
C SER A 225 -5.59 20.31 -26.31
N ASP A 226 -6.59 19.44 -26.08
CA ASP A 226 -6.55 18.10 -25.48
C ASP A 226 -5.51 17.13 -26.07
N GLY A 227 -4.24 17.31 -25.71
CA GLY A 227 -3.22 16.25 -25.69
C GLY A 227 -2.86 15.95 -24.25
N GLU A 228 -2.78 14.67 -23.87
CA GLU A 228 -2.38 14.27 -22.52
C GLU A 228 -1.04 14.94 -22.14
N ASN A 229 -1.07 15.92 -21.21
CA ASN A 229 0.10 16.69 -20.80
C ASN A 229 1.10 15.81 -20.02
N LEU A 230 2.01 15.16 -20.76
CA LEU A 230 3.12 14.31 -20.31
C LEU A 230 4.31 15.11 -19.74
N GLU A 231 4.09 16.30 -19.17
CA GLU A 231 5.18 17.22 -18.79
C GLU A 231 5.78 16.95 -17.40
N GLN A 232 5.10 16.21 -16.51
CA GLN A 232 5.52 16.04 -15.11
C GLN A 232 6.07 14.64 -14.83
N ASP A 233 7.20 14.60 -14.12
CA ASP A 233 7.71 13.40 -13.44
C ASP A 233 6.95 13.15 -12.11
N LEU A 234 7.24 12.03 -11.46
CA LEU A 234 6.54 11.65 -10.23
C LEU A 234 6.84 12.64 -9.09
N CYS A 235 8.10 13.08 -8.94
CA CYS A 235 8.51 14.02 -7.91
C CYS A 235 7.73 15.35 -8.01
N THR A 236 7.69 15.94 -9.21
CA THR A 236 7.01 17.22 -9.45
C THR A 236 5.50 17.07 -9.29
N PHE A 237 4.92 15.94 -9.71
CA PHE A 237 3.51 15.64 -9.50
C PHE A 237 3.14 15.58 -8.02
N LEU A 238 3.87 14.79 -7.21
CA LEU A 238 3.60 14.63 -5.78
C LEU A 238 3.73 15.96 -5.04
N ILE A 239 4.79 16.73 -5.31
CA ILE A 239 4.99 18.06 -4.72
C ILE A 239 3.86 19.02 -5.12
N SER A 240 3.46 19.02 -6.39
CA SER A 240 2.36 19.86 -6.90
C SER A 240 1.03 19.56 -6.21
N ARG A 241 0.70 18.27 -6.03
CA ARG A 241 -0.52 17.84 -5.31
C ARG A 241 -0.43 18.18 -3.82
N ALA A 242 0.70 17.92 -3.18
CA ALA A 242 0.93 18.27 -1.77
C ALA A 242 0.77 19.76 -1.50
N CYS A 243 1.26 20.65 -2.37
CA CYS A 243 1.09 22.09 -2.19
C CYS A 243 -0.38 22.55 -2.20
N LYS A 244 -1.30 21.74 -2.73
CA LYS A 244 -2.74 22.05 -2.80
C LYS A 244 -3.56 21.40 -1.69
N ASN A 245 -2.99 20.44 -0.96
CA ASN A 245 -3.70 19.65 0.05
C ASN A 245 -2.80 19.41 1.27
N SER A 246 -3.17 20.00 2.42
CA SER A 246 -2.39 19.92 3.66
C SER A 246 -2.24 18.50 4.21
N THR A 247 -3.22 17.63 3.99
CA THR A 247 -3.16 16.23 4.42
C THR A 247 -2.13 15.47 3.58
N LEU A 248 -2.16 15.63 2.25
CA LEU A 248 -1.14 15.05 1.37
C LEU A 248 0.26 15.58 1.70
N ALA A 249 0.40 16.89 1.96
CA ALA A 249 1.67 17.49 2.37
C ALA A 249 2.23 16.91 3.68
N ASN A 250 1.37 16.70 4.69
CA ASN A 250 1.77 16.08 5.95
C ASN A 250 2.34 14.68 5.74
N TYR A 251 1.61 13.80 5.04
CA TYR A 251 2.09 12.43 4.82
C TYR A 251 3.30 12.39 3.87
N LEU A 252 3.34 13.21 2.82
CA LEU A 252 4.51 13.31 1.94
C LEU A 252 5.76 13.73 2.73
N TYR A 253 5.63 14.72 3.62
CA TYR A 253 6.72 15.15 4.51
C TYR A 253 7.23 13.98 5.37
N TRP A 254 6.33 13.34 6.12
CA TRP A 254 6.71 12.28 7.05
C TRP A 254 7.19 11.00 6.37
N TYR A 255 6.73 10.68 5.16
CA TYR A 255 7.24 9.54 4.42
C TYR A 255 8.64 9.82 3.87
N VAL A 256 8.88 11.00 3.29
CA VAL A 256 10.20 11.36 2.75
C VAL A 256 11.23 11.55 3.87
N ILE A 257 10.85 12.10 5.03
CA ILE A 257 11.79 12.29 6.15
C ILE A 257 12.30 10.95 6.69
N VAL A 258 11.43 9.94 6.77
CA VAL A 258 11.80 8.59 7.21
C VAL A 258 12.80 7.95 6.23
N GLU A 259 12.58 8.10 4.91
CA GLU A 259 13.55 7.63 3.91
C GLU A 259 14.87 8.39 3.95
N CYS A 260 14.87 9.68 4.30
CA CYS A 260 16.09 10.45 4.51
C CYS A 260 16.88 9.96 5.74
N GLU A 261 16.19 9.50 6.79
CA GLU A 261 16.83 9.00 8.03
C GLU A 261 17.19 7.51 7.98
N ASP A 262 16.88 6.81 6.89
CA ASP A 262 17.22 5.40 6.75
C ASP A 262 18.73 5.21 6.59
N GLN A 263 19.35 4.71 7.66
CA GLN A 263 20.79 4.46 7.74
C GLN A 263 21.23 3.32 6.82
N ASP A 264 20.35 2.35 6.53
CA ASP A 264 20.66 1.24 5.62
C ASP A 264 20.79 1.78 4.18
N THR A 265 19.82 2.60 3.75
CA THR A 265 19.88 3.31 2.46
C THR A 265 21.10 4.22 2.38
N GLN A 266 21.39 5.00 3.42
CA GLN A 266 22.56 5.89 3.43
C GLN A 266 23.89 5.15 3.21
N GLN A 267 24.01 3.91 3.70
CA GLN A 267 25.23 3.11 3.59
C GLN A 267 25.27 2.29 2.30
N ARG A 268 24.16 1.65 1.91
CA ARG A 268 24.10 0.71 0.77
C ARG A 268 23.84 1.40 -0.55
N ASP A 269 23.03 2.45 -0.55
CA ASP A 269 22.69 3.24 -1.75
C ASP A 269 22.70 4.76 -1.45
N PRO A 270 23.90 5.37 -1.36
CA PRO A 270 24.05 6.80 -1.09
C PRO A 270 23.38 7.70 -2.14
N LYS A 271 23.21 7.21 -3.38
CA LYS A 271 22.57 7.97 -4.47
C LYS A 271 21.07 8.10 -4.21
N THR A 272 20.42 7.02 -3.81
CA THR A 272 19.00 7.04 -3.42
C THR A 272 18.78 7.90 -2.18
N HIS A 273 19.70 7.85 -1.20
CA HIS A 273 19.67 8.77 -0.07
C HIS A 273 19.80 10.24 -0.50
N GLU A 274 20.74 10.59 -1.37
CA GLU A 274 20.86 11.95 -1.94
C GLU A 274 19.59 12.36 -2.69
N MET A 275 18.97 11.44 -3.44
CA MET A 275 17.70 11.67 -4.14
C MET A 275 16.59 12.09 -3.16
N TYR A 276 16.37 11.36 -2.06
CA TYR A 276 15.35 11.75 -1.08
C TYR A 276 15.63 13.09 -0.40
N LEU A 277 16.90 13.41 -0.10
CA LEU A 277 17.28 14.74 0.36
C LEU A 277 16.93 15.82 -0.67
N ASN A 278 17.16 15.57 -1.95
CA ASN A 278 16.79 16.48 -3.03
C ASN A 278 15.28 16.63 -3.18
N VAL A 279 14.49 15.55 -3.02
CA VAL A 279 13.02 15.60 -2.98
C VAL A 279 12.55 16.50 -1.83
N MET A 280 13.09 16.33 -0.62
CA MET A 280 12.73 17.15 0.54
C MET A 280 13.09 18.63 0.33
N ARG A 281 14.26 18.92 -0.27
CA ARG A 281 14.67 20.28 -0.64
C ARG A 281 13.73 20.89 -1.67
N ARG A 282 13.38 20.14 -2.73
CA ARG A 282 12.44 20.59 -3.75
C ARG A 282 11.06 20.88 -3.16
N PHE A 283 10.60 20.02 -2.25
CA PHE A 283 9.33 20.23 -1.55
C PHE A 283 9.37 21.50 -0.69
N SER A 284 10.43 21.69 0.10
CA SER A 284 10.64 22.91 0.90
C SER A 284 10.70 24.18 0.03
N GLN A 285 11.39 24.15 -1.13
CA GLN A 285 11.44 25.26 -2.08
C GLN A 285 10.06 25.55 -2.70
N ALA A 286 9.31 24.52 -3.10
CA ALA A 286 7.96 24.70 -3.64
C ALA A 286 7.03 25.33 -2.61
N LEU A 287 7.09 24.89 -1.35
CA LEU A 287 6.29 25.46 -0.28
C LEU A 287 6.65 26.94 0.01
N LEU A 288 7.93 27.30 -0.08
CA LEU A 288 8.41 28.68 0.08
C LEU A 288 7.92 29.62 -1.04
N LYS A 289 7.84 29.12 -2.28
CA LYS A 289 7.41 29.89 -3.46
C LYS A 289 5.89 29.99 -3.60
N GLY A 290 5.16 29.10 -2.94
CA GLY A 290 3.70 29.08 -2.98
C GLY A 290 3.07 30.34 -2.37
N ASP A 291 1.74 30.42 -2.44
CA ASP A 291 0.97 31.51 -1.83
C ASP A 291 1.05 31.52 -0.29
N LYS A 292 0.33 32.43 0.35
CA LYS A 292 0.33 32.56 1.82
C LYS A 292 -0.04 31.25 2.53
N SER A 293 -1.04 30.52 2.03
CA SER A 293 -1.51 29.27 2.64
C SER A 293 -0.44 28.18 2.56
N VAL A 294 0.23 28.07 1.40
CA VAL A 294 1.31 27.10 1.16
C VAL A 294 2.53 27.42 2.03
N ARG A 295 2.89 28.70 2.19
CA ARG A 295 4.00 29.10 3.08
C ARG A 295 3.69 28.81 4.55
N VAL A 296 2.44 28.97 4.98
CA VAL A 296 2.00 28.59 6.34
C VAL A 296 2.11 27.08 6.53
N MET A 297 1.76 26.28 5.53
CA MET A 297 1.90 24.82 5.57
C MET A 297 3.35 24.41 5.90
N ARG A 298 4.35 25.08 5.30
CA ARG A 298 5.77 24.86 5.63
C ARG A 298 6.08 25.13 7.10
N SER A 299 5.59 26.24 7.65
CA SER A 299 5.81 26.56 9.07
C SER A 299 5.13 25.55 10.01
N LEU A 300 3.97 25.03 9.63
CA LEU A 300 3.28 24.00 10.40
C LEU A 300 4.05 22.68 10.40
N LEU A 301 4.61 22.25 9.25
CA LEU A 301 5.48 21.07 9.17
C LEU A 301 6.76 21.25 10.02
N ALA A 302 7.37 22.43 10.00
CA ALA A 302 8.52 22.74 10.86
C ALA A 302 8.17 22.70 12.36
N ALA A 303 6.99 23.21 12.74
CA ALA A 303 6.50 23.15 14.11
C ALA A 303 6.21 21.70 14.55
N GLN A 304 5.64 20.88 13.66
CA GLN A 304 5.46 19.45 13.90
C GLN A 304 6.80 18.72 14.12
N GLN A 305 7.80 18.94 13.25
CA GLN A 305 9.13 18.34 13.40
C GLN A 305 9.72 18.70 14.77
N THR A 306 9.71 19.99 15.12
CA THR A 306 10.20 20.47 16.42
C THR A 306 9.46 19.83 17.59
N PHE A 307 8.14 19.65 17.48
CA PHE A 307 7.32 18.98 18.49
C PHE A 307 7.75 17.51 18.65
N VAL A 308 7.95 16.78 17.56
CA VAL A 308 8.40 15.38 17.58
C VAL A 308 9.81 15.26 18.15
N ASP A 309 10.75 16.13 17.77
CA ASP A 309 12.12 16.12 18.28
C ASP A 309 12.16 16.29 19.81
N ARG A 310 11.33 17.22 20.33
CA ARG A 310 11.17 17.44 21.78
C ARG A 310 10.55 16.24 22.47
N LEU A 311 9.56 15.59 21.86
CA LEU A 311 8.97 14.37 22.39
C LEU A 311 9.98 13.21 22.42
N VAL A 312 10.82 13.06 21.40
CA VAL A 312 11.92 12.09 21.37
C VAL A 312 12.93 12.38 22.48
N HIS A 313 13.30 13.66 22.68
CA HIS A 313 14.17 14.06 23.79
C HIS A 313 13.56 13.71 25.15
N LEU A 314 12.26 13.96 25.32
CA LEU A 314 11.50 13.59 26.52
C LEU A 314 11.59 12.08 26.77
N MET A 315 11.29 11.27 25.75
CA MET A 315 11.27 9.81 25.88
C MET A 315 12.66 9.26 26.22
N LYS A 316 13.73 9.79 25.63
CA LYS A 316 15.11 9.44 25.99
C LYS A 316 15.40 9.76 27.46
N ALA A 317 14.93 10.89 27.98
CA ALA A 317 15.09 11.26 29.38
C ALA A 317 14.32 10.31 30.33
N VAL A 318 13.09 9.94 29.98
CA VAL A 318 12.28 8.97 30.75
C VAL A 318 12.87 7.55 30.71
N GLN A 319 13.41 7.12 29.56
CA GLN A 319 14.07 5.83 29.43
C GLN A 319 15.35 5.74 30.28
N ARG A 320 16.12 6.84 30.40
CA ARG A 320 17.31 6.94 31.27
C ARG A 320 16.98 6.95 32.76
N GLU A 321 15.77 7.33 33.15
CA GLU A 321 15.35 7.33 34.57
C GLU A 321 15.42 5.91 35.14
N SER A 322 16.16 5.74 36.24
CA SER A 322 16.25 4.45 36.92
C SER A 322 15.05 4.25 37.84
N GLY A 323 14.59 3.01 37.97
CA GLY A 323 13.49 2.64 38.86
C GLY A 323 12.32 1.99 38.15
N ASN A 324 11.26 1.74 38.92
CA ASN A 324 10.07 1.05 38.44
C ASN A 324 9.22 1.93 37.50
N ARG A 325 8.23 1.31 36.86
CA ARG A 325 7.32 1.98 35.92
C ARG A 325 6.56 3.15 36.55
N LYS A 326 6.22 3.08 37.84
CA LYS A 326 5.56 4.19 38.57
C LYS A 326 6.45 5.43 38.59
N LYS A 327 7.72 5.29 38.98
CA LYS A 327 8.69 6.39 39.00
C LYS A 327 8.95 6.96 37.60
N LYS A 328 9.00 6.10 36.58
CA LYS A 328 9.11 6.55 35.17
C LYS A 328 7.86 7.30 34.69
N ASN A 329 6.66 6.90 35.12
CA ASN A 329 5.43 7.66 34.85
C ASN A 329 5.47 9.03 35.54
N GLU A 330 5.83 9.11 36.82
CA GLU A 330 5.97 10.39 37.53
C GLU A 330 6.97 11.32 36.82
N ARG A 331 8.09 10.76 36.32
CA ARG A 331 9.07 11.51 35.52
C ARG A 331 8.51 12.00 34.18
N LEU A 332 7.79 11.15 33.46
CA LEU A 332 7.11 11.50 32.20
C LEU A 332 6.14 12.67 32.41
N GLN A 333 5.28 12.57 33.43
CA GLN A 333 4.28 13.58 33.75
C GLN A 333 4.93 14.91 34.18
N ALA A 334 5.98 14.85 35.01
CA ALA A 334 6.72 16.03 35.45
C ALA A 334 7.41 16.76 34.29
N LEU A 335 8.04 16.02 33.37
CA LEU A 335 8.68 16.61 32.18
C LEU A 335 7.66 17.21 31.21
N LEU A 336 6.51 16.56 31.02
CA LEU A 336 5.43 17.11 30.20
C LEU A 336 4.85 18.39 30.81
N GLY A 337 4.71 18.45 32.14
CA GLY A 337 4.18 19.61 32.85
C GLY A 337 5.09 20.84 32.83
N ASP A 338 6.39 20.66 32.63
CA ASP A 338 7.38 21.76 32.49
C ASP A 338 7.36 22.32 31.06
N ASN A 339 6.33 23.12 30.75
CA ASN A 339 6.13 23.64 29.40
C ASN A 339 7.17 24.72 29.01
N GLU A 340 7.78 25.42 29.97
CA GLU A 340 8.86 26.38 29.68
C GLU A 340 10.08 25.68 29.09
N LYS A 341 10.39 24.48 29.58
CA LYS A 341 11.53 23.69 29.10
C LYS A 341 11.20 22.79 27.92
N MET A 342 10.07 22.07 27.99
CA MET A 342 9.74 21.03 27.02
C MET A 342 8.82 21.52 25.90
N ASN A 343 7.95 22.50 26.18
CA ASN A 343 6.98 23.06 25.24
C ASN A 343 6.21 21.98 24.44
N LEU A 344 5.59 21.05 25.20
CA LEU A 344 4.81 19.92 24.71
C LEU A 344 3.37 19.92 25.27
N ALA A 345 3.12 20.55 26.42
CA ALA A 345 1.81 20.56 27.06
C ALA A 345 0.91 21.67 26.53
N ASP A 346 1.47 22.83 26.17
CA ASP A 346 0.74 23.94 25.57
C ASP A 346 1.56 24.54 24.42
N VAL A 347 1.05 24.38 23.20
CA VAL A 347 1.66 24.83 21.95
C VAL A 347 0.63 25.54 21.09
N GLU A 348 1.11 26.37 20.15
CA GLU A 348 0.25 26.87 19.08
C GLU A 348 -0.39 25.70 18.32
N LEU A 349 -1.58 25.94 17.75
CA LEU A 349 -2.32 24.91 17.03
C LEU A 349 -1.52 24.37 15.85
N ILE A 350 -1.08 23.12 15.97
CA ILE A 350 -0.43 22.37 14.91
C ILE A 350 -1.28 21.15 14.51
N PRO A 351 -1.26 20.73 13.24
CA PRO A 351 -1.88 19.46 12.87
C PRO A 351 -1.14 18.31 13.56
N LEU A 352 -1.86 17.29 14.05
CA LEU A 352 -1.26 16.08 14.58
C LEU A 352 -0.59 15.31 13.43
N PRO A 353 0.72 14.97 13.50
CA PRO A 353 1.38 14.22 12.42
C PRO A 353 0.61 12.96 11.98
N LEU A 354 0.12 12.19 12.95
CA LEU A 354 -0.60 10.93 12.75
C LEU A 354 -1.93 11.08 11.99
N GLU A 355 -2.65 12.19 12.21
CA GLU A 355 -3.94 12.47 11.59
C GLU A 355 -4.10 14.00 11.43
N PRO A 356 -3.61 14.59 10.33
CA PRO A 356 -3.44 16.04 10.18
C PRO A 356 -4.76 16.82 10.10
N GLN A 357 -5.90 16.14 9.95
CA GLN A 357 -7.22 16.75 10.11
C GLN A 357 -7.49 17.17 11.56
N VAL A 358 -6.86 16.50 12.53
CA VAL A 358 -6.97 16.81 13.95
C VAL A 358 -5.86 17.79 14.33
N LYS A 359 -6.25 19.00 14.75
CA LYS A 359 -5.30 19.99 15.29
C LYS A 359 -5.21 19.87 16.80
N ILE A 360 -3.99 20.01 17.31
CA ILE A 360 -3.65 19.78 18.72
C ILE A 360 -3.05 21.03 19.36
N ARG A 361 -3.31 21.20 20.66
CA ARG A 361 -2.72 22.24 21.53
C ARG A 361 -1.61 21.72 22.43
N GLY A 362 -1.30 20.42 22.38
CA GLY A 362 -0.29 19.78 23.23
C GLY A 362 -0.83 18.54 23.95
N ILE A 363 -0.02 17.98 24.83
CA ILE A 363 -0.27 16.73 25.57
C ILE A 363 -0.77 17.04 26.98
N ILE A 364 -1.74 16.27 27.47
CA ILE A 364 -2.25 16.35 28.86
C ILE A 364 -1.27 15.61 29.79
N PRO A 365 -0.48 16.31 30.63
CA PRO A 365 0.60 15.69 31.40
C PRO A 365 0.11 14.62 32.36
N GLU A 366 -0.91 14.89 33.17
CA GLU A 366 -1.38 14.05 34.27
C GLU A 366 -1.98 12.70 33.82
N THR A 367 -2.35 12.59 32.55
CA THR A 367 -2.90 11.34 31.97
C THR A 367 -1.86 10.49 31.26
N ALA A 368 -0.65 11.02 31.04
CA ALA A 368 0.40 10.32 30.33
C ALA A 368 0.95 9.14 31.17
N THR A 369 1.05 7.96 30.55
CA THR A 369 1.56 6.75 31.21
C THR A 369 2.36 5.87 30.25
N LEU A 370 3.20 4.99 30.80
CA LEU A 370 3.93 3.98 30.04
C LEU A 370 3.20 2.62 30.08
N PHE A 371 3.10 1.98 28.92
CA PHE A 371 2.62 0.60 28.80
C PHE A 371 3.60 -0.39 29.46
N LYS A 372 3.07 -1.55 29.87
CA LYS A 372 3.86 -2.66 30.40
C LYS A 372 4.47 -3.45 29.23
N SER A 373 5.57 -2.95 28.68
CA SER A 373 6.33 -3.59 27.59
C SER A 373 7.83 -3.31 27.74
N ALA A 374 8.68 -4.16 27.17
CA ALA A 374 10.14 -4.02 27.22
C ALA A 374 10.62 -2.67 26.66
N LEU A 375 10.01 -2.20 25.56
CA LEU A 375 10.34 -0.92 24.93
C LEU A 375 9.63 0.29 25.58
N MET A 376 8.74 0.05 26.56
CA MET A 376 8.01 1.06 27.33
C MET A 376 7.42 2.19 26.45
N PRO A 377 6.51 1.88 25.51
CA PRO A 377 5.86 2.93 24.75
C PRO A 377 4.94 3.77 25.65
N ALA A 378 4.74 5.03 25.28
CA ALA A 378 3.95 5.98 26.05
C ALA A 378 2.52 6.09 25.49
N GLN A 379 1.53 5.99 26.37
CA GLN A 379 0.17 6.45 26.10
C GLN A 379 0.08 7.94 26.40
N LEU A 380 -0.26 8.75 25.40
CA LEU A 380 -0.34 10.20 25.48
C LEU A 380 -1.73 10.65 25.02
N PHE A 381 -2.35 11.57 25.77
CA PHE A 381 -3.62 12.18 25.37
C PHE A 381 -3.35 13.60 24.87
N PHE A 382 -3.65 13.85 23.61
CA PHE A 382 -3.57 15.18 23.02
C PHE A 382 -4.84 15.98 23.28
N LYS A 383 -4.69 17.27 23.61
CA LYS A 383 -5.77 18.26 23.64
C LYS A 383 -6.06 18.70 22.21
N THR A 384 -7.26 18.46 21.70
CA THR A 384 -7.66 18.89 20.36
C THR A 384 -8.14 20.35 20.34
N GLU A 385 -8.27 20.95 19.16
CA GLU A 385 -8.65 22.36 19.01
C GLU A 385 -10.01 22.72 19.64
N ASP A 386 -10.93 21.75 19.65
CA ASP A 386 -12.30 21.80 20.17
C ASP A 386 -12.41 21.37 21.65
N GLY A 387 -11.29 21.11 22.33
CA GLY A 387 -11.25 20.69 23.74
C GLY A 387 -11.47 19.18 23.97
N GLY A 388 -11.61 18.40 22.90
CA GLY A 388 -11.60 16.94 22.95
C GLY A 388 -10.23 16.35 23.32
N LYS A 389 -10.19 15.01 23.38
CA LYS A 389 -8.98 14.24 23.66
C LYS A 389 -8.71 13.25 22.53
N TYR A 390 -7.48 13.23 22.03
CA TYR A 390 -7.02 12.26 21.05
C TYR A 390 -5.92 11.38 21.67
N PRO A 391 -6.22 10.13 22.06
CA PRO A 391 -5.21 9.24 22.63
C PRO A 391 -4.32 8.62 21.55
N VAL A 392 -3.01 8.58 21.81
CA VAL A 392 -2.02 7.92 20.95
C VAL A 392 -1.10 7.03 21.77
N ILE A 393 -0.44 6.12 21.07
CA ILE A 393 0.76 5.43 21.54
C ILE A 393 1.95 6.06 20.81
N PHE A 394 2.94 6.52 21.55
CA PHE A 394 4.23 6.93 21.00
C PHE A 394 5.30 5.88 21.34
N LYS A 395 5.90 5.30 20.30
CA LYS A 395 6.95 4.28 20.40
C LYS A 395 8.30 4.92 20.10
N HIS A 396 9.32 4.62 20.91
CA HIS A 396 10.71 5.04 20.70
C HIS A 396 11.66 3.85 20.89
N GLY A 397 12.51 3.61 19.89
CA GLY A 397 13.39 2.44 19.78
C GLY A 397 12.79 1.29 18.97
N ASP A 398 11.78 1.54 18.13
CA ASP A 398 11.06 0.55 17.32
C ASP A 398 10.85 1.08 15.90
N ASP A 399 10.86 0.21 14.89
CA ASP A 399 10.61 0.60 13.48
C ASP A 399 9.15 0.30 13.12
N LEU A 400 8.34 1.36 12.95
CA LEU A 400 6.91 1.24 12.72
C LEU A 400 6.55 1.11 11.23
N ARG A 401 7.53 1.10 10.31
CA ARG A 401 7.24 1.04 8.86
C ARG A 401 6.48 -0.23 8.46
N GLN A 402 6.76 -1.36 9.11
CA GLN A 402 6.04 -2.61 8.87
C GLN A 402 4.57 -2.51 9.28
N ASP A 403 4.28 -2.11 10.52
CA ASP A 403 2.92 -1.87 10.99
C ASP A 403 2.22 -0.81 10.13
N GLN A 404 2.91 0.28 9.77
CA GLN A 404 2.35 1.34 8.92
C GLN A 404 1.91 0.82 7.56
N LEU A 405 2.74 0.04 6.86
CA LEU A 405 2.36 -0.58 5.59
C LEU A 405 1.13 -1.46 5.79
N ILE A 406 1.12 -2.33 6.80
CA ILE A 406 0.02 -3.26 7.00
C ILE A 406 -1.27 -2.52 7.32
N LEU A 407 -1.27 -1.53 8.21
CA LEU A 407 -2.46 -0.73 8.51
C LEU A 407 -2.93 0.09 7.29
N GLN A 408 -2.01 0.59 6.46
CA GLN A 408 -2.38 1.25 5.20
C GLN A 408 -3.08 0.27 4.25
N ILE A 409 -2.57 -0.97 4.11
CA ILE A 409 -3.22 -2.01 3.30
C ILE A 409 -4.57 -2.44 3.90
N ILE A 410 -4.69 -2.57 5.22
CA ILE A 410 -5.97 -2.86 5.90
C ILE A 410 -6.97 -1.71 5.66
N SER A 411 -6.52 -0.46 5.74
CA SER A 411 -7.35 0.71 5.42
C SER A 411 -7.82 0.70 3.98
N LEU A 412 -6.96 0.32 3.03
CA LEU A 412 -7.32 0.15 1.62
C LEU A 412 -8.36 -0.97 1.47
N MET A 413 -8.12 -2.15 2.03
CA MET A 413 -9.05 -3.28 1.97
C MET A 413 -10.43 -2.92 2.57
N ASP A 414 -10.47 -2.22 3.71
CA ASP A 414 -11.74 -1.71 4.29
C ASP A 414 -12.47 -0.78 3.33
N LYS A 415 -11.76 0.17 2.69
CA LYS A 415 -12.37 1.06 1.67
C LYS A 415 -12.90 0.30 0.46
N LEU A 416 -12.15 -0.66 -0.06
CA LEU A 416 -12.56 -1.49 -1.19
C LEU A 416 -13.80 -2.33 -0.86
N LEU A 417 -13.85 -2.92 0.34
CA LEU A 417 -15.02 -3.65 0.81
C LEU A 417 -16.24 -2.72 0.97
N ARG A 418 -16.06 -1.51 1.53
CA ARG A 418 -17.12 -0.50 1.62
C ARG A 418 -17.60 -0.05 0.24
N LYS A 419 -16.73 0.06 -0.77
CA LYS A 419 -17.08 0.37 -2.17
C LYS A 419 -18.01 -0.70 -2.76
N GLU A 420 -17.85 -1.96 -2.34
CA GLU A 420 -18.74 -3.08 -2.68
C GLU A 420 -19.97 -3.18 -1.74
N ASN A 421 -20.23 -2.15 -0.92
CA ASN A 421 -21.28 -2.09 0.10
C ASN A 421 -21.15 -3.13 1.24
N LEU A 422 -19.92 -3.56 1.53
CA LEU A 422 -19.62 -4.51 2.61
C LEU A 422 -18.83 -3.85 3.75
N ASP A 423 -19.54 -3.31 4.76
CA ASP A 423 -18.91 -2.80 5.98
C ASP A 423 -18.71 -3.89 7.02
N LEU A 424 -17.49 -4.45 7.08
CA LEU A 424 -17.10 -5.48 8.04
C LEU A 424 -16.68 -4.95 9.42
N LYS A 425 -16.94 -3.66 9.71
CA LYS A 425 -16.66 -3.04 11.02
C LYS A 425 -15.18 -3.16 11.44
N LEU A 426 -14.28 -3.13 10.45
CA LEU A 426 -12.83 -3.13 10.68
C LEU A 426 -12.39 -1.89 11.47
N THR A 427 -11.19 -1.97 12.02
CA THR A 427 -10.58 -0.87 12.80
C THR A 427 -9.17 -0.59 12.27
N PRO A 428 -9.04 0.02 11.06
CA PRO A 428 -7.76 0.41 10.49
C PRO A 428 -7.20 1.65 11.21
N TYR A 429 -6.74 1.45 12.45
CA TYR A 429 -6.18 2.54 13.26
C TYR A 429 -4.93 3.13 12.60
N LYS A 430 -4.72 4.44 12.76
CA LYS A 430 -3.61 5.14 12.10
C LYS A 430 -2.27 4.74 12.72
N VAL A 431 -1.26 4.58 11.88
CA VAL A 431 0.14 4.40 12.27
C VAL A 431 0.99 5.32 11.39
N LEU A 432 1.92 6.03 12.01
CA LEU A 432 2.87 6.88 11.31
C LEU A 432 4.26 6.80 11.97
N ALA A 433 5.21 6.24 11.25
CA ALA A 433 6.63 6.38 11.53
C ALA A 433 7.03 7.84 11.32
N THR A 434 7.67 8.43 12.33
CA THR A 434 8.28 9.77 12.23
C THR A 434 9.79 9.70 12.08
N SER A 435 10.35 8.49 12.17
CA SER A 435 11.73 8.09 11.91
C SER A 435 11.73 6.55 11.71
N THR A 436 12.88 5.98 11.34
CA THR A 436 13.11 4.52 11.39
C THR A 436 13.20 3.97 12.82
N LYS A 437 13.14 4.83 13.85
CA LYS A 437 13.29 4.44 15.27
C LYS A 437 12.13 4.88 16.16
N HIS A 438 11.17 5.62 15.65
CA HIS A 438 10.04 6.09 16.45
C HIS A 438 8.84 6.48 15.60
N GLY A 439 7.67 6.51 16.23
CA GLY A 439 6.43 6.88 15.56
C GLY A 439 5.22 6.87 16.48
N PHE A 440 4.09 7.24 15.90
CA PHE A 440 2.79 7.29 16.55
C PHE A 440 1.87 6.16 16.06
N MET A 441 1.04 5.67 16.96
CA MET A 441 -0.10 4.82 16.65
C MET A 441 -1.35 5.41 17.31
N GLN A 442 -2.49 5.36 16.62
CA GLN A 442 -3.76 5.76 17.19
C GLN A 442 -4.17 4.76 18.26
N PHE A 443 -4.47 5.25 19.46
CA PHE A 443 -4.93 4.37 20.53
C PHE A 443 -6.46 4.19 20.41
N ILE A 444 -6.90 2.94 20.31
CA ILE A 444 -8.32 2.59 20.31
C ILE A 444 -8.69 2.03 21.68
N GLN A 445 -9.66 2.67 22.35
CA GLN A 445 -10.14 2.18 23.65
C GLN A 445 -10.73 0.79 23.51
N SER A 446 -10.03 -0.20 24.04
CA SER A 446 -10.31 -1.63 23.87
C SER A 446 -9.61 -2.43 24.96
N VAL A 447 -9.92 -3.73 25.03
CA VAL A 447 -9.36 -4.67 26.01
C VAL A 447 -8.78 -5.86 25.24
N PRO A 448 -7.53 -6.30 25.50
CA PRO A 448 -7.00 -7.52 24.92
C PRO A 448 -7.89 -8.73 25.25
N VAL A 449 -8.07 -9.66 24.32
CA VAL A 449 -8.91 -10.85 24.53
C VAL A 449 -8.39 -11.68 25.71
N ALA A 450 -7.07 -11.75 25.93
CA ALA A 450 -6.50 -12.39 27.12
C ALA A 450 -7.08 -11.80 28.42
N GLU A 451 -7.08 -10.47 28.54
CA GLU A 451 -7.62 -9.78 29.72
C GLU A 451 -9.15 -9.92 29.81
N VAL A 452 -9.87 -9.98 28.68
CA VAL A 452 -11.32 -10.28 28.66
C VAL A 452 -11.62 -11.64 29.29
N LEU A 453 -10.82 -12.66 28.98
CA LEU A 453 -10.99 -14.00 29.53
C LEU A 453 -10.60 -14.04 31.01
N ASP A 454 -9.52 -13.38 31.41
CA ASP A 454 -9.08 -13.31 32.81
C ASP A 454 -10.12 -12.62 33.71
N THR A 455 -10.80 -11.60 33.19
CA THR A 455 -11.74 -10.78 33.97
C THR A 455 -13.19 -11.27 33.91
N GLU A 456 -13.68 -11.73 32.76
CA GLU A 456 -15.08 -12.11 32.55
C GLU A 456 -15.28 -13.59 32.18
N GLY A 457 -14.20 -14.35 31.97
CA GLY A 457 -14.21 -15.77 31.64
C GLY A 457 -14.54 -16.10 30.17
N SER A 458 -15.25 -15.23 29.46
CA SER A 458 -15.56 -15.41 28.03
C SER A 458 -15.90 -14.10 27.33
N ILE A 459 -15.75 -14.07 26.00
CA ILE A 459 -16.17 -12.95 25.15
C ILE A 459 -17.68 -12.68 25.31
N GLN A 460 -18.51 -13.72 25.41
CA GLN A 460 -19.95 -13.55 25.59
C GLN A 460 -20.30 -12.91 26.93
N ASN A 461 -19.63 -13.29 28.03
CA ASN A 461 -19.86 -12.67 29.34
C ASN A 461 -19.47 -11.19 29.32
N PHE A 462 -18.34 -10.86 28.69
CA PHE A 462 -17.93 -9.48 28.49
C PHE A 462 -19.00 -8.67 27.75
N PHE A 463 -19.54 -9.19 26.65
CA PHE A 463 -20.62 -8.51 25.94
C PHE A 463 -21.92 -8.45 26.73
N ARG A 464 -22.32 -9.50 27.46
CA ARG A 464 -23.50 -9.45 28.35
C ARG A 464 -23.36 -8.36 29.43
N LYS A 465 -22.14 -8.15 29.94
CA LYS A 465 -21.87 -7.12 30.96
C LYS A 465 -21.97 -5.70 30.42
N TYR A 466 -21.44 -5.44 29.22
CA TYR A 466 -21.34 -4.08 28.68
C TYR A 466 -22.42 -3.72 27.66
N ALA A 467 -23.11 -4.70 27.07
CA ALA A 467 -24.16 -4.52 26.07
C ALA A 467 -25.26 -5.60 26.16
N PRO A 468 -25.96 -5.71 27.32
CA PRO A 468 -27.04 -6.70 27.49
C PRO A 468 -28.26 -6.39 26.63
N SER A 469 -29.00 -7.43 26.23
CA SER A 469 -30.31 -7.32 25.60
C SER A 469 -31.14 -8.58 25.85
N GLU A 470 -32.34 -8.45 26.43
CA GLU A 470 -33.22 -9.59 26.74
C GLU A 470 -33.63 -10.37 25.49
N ASN A 471 -33.90 -9.67 24.39
CA ASN A 471 -34.32 -10.27 23.12
C ASN A 471 -33.16 -10.54 22.16
N GLY A 472 -31.92 -10.29 22.61
CA GLY A 472 -30.73 -10.41 21.76
C GLY A 472 -30.09 -11.80 21.84
N PRO A 473 -29.29 -12.19 20.84
CA PRO A 473 -28.62 -13.50 20.83
C PRO A 473 -27.74 -13.65 22.07
N TYR A 474 -27.92 -14.73 22.82
CA TYR A 474 -27.16 -15.04 24.03
C TYR A 474 -27.25 -13.96 25.14
N GLY A 475 -28.32 -13.17 25.15
CA GLY A 475 -28.51 -12.05 26.08
C GLY A 475 -27.69 -10.80 25.73
N ILE A 476 -27.17 -10.71 24.50
CA ILE A 476 -26.29 -9.64 24.02
C ILE A 476 -27.02 -8.82 22.95
N SER A 477 -26.77 -7.50 22.90
CA SER A 477 -27.27 -6.65 21.82
C SER A 477 -26.98 -7.25 20.43
N ALA A 478 -28.02 -7.33 19.60
CA ALA A 478 -27.90 -7.86 18.24
C ALA A 478 -26.90 -7.08 17.38
N GLU A 479 -26.82 -5.75 17.56
CA GLU A 479 -25.86 -4.89 16.85
C GLU A 479 -24.41 -5.19 17.25
N VAL A 480 -24.16 -5.45 18.54
CA VAL A 480 -22.83 -5.80 19.05
C VAL A 480 -22.40 -7.16 18.54
N MET A 481 -23.31 -8.14 18.52
CA MET A 481 -23.03 -9.47 17.98
C MET A 481 -22.80 -9.44 16.46
N ASP A 482 -23.60 -8.68 15.70
CA ASP A 482 -23.39 -8.48 14.25
C ASP A 482 -22.02 -7.82 13.97
N THR A 483 -21.68 -6.77 14.74
CA THR A 483 -20.37 -6.10 14.65
C THR A 483 -19.21 -7.07 14.94
N TYR A 484 -19.37 -7.92 15.95
CA TYR A 484 -18.38 -8.93 16.31
C TYR A 484 -18.18 -9.98 15.22
N VAL A 485 -19.27 -10.54 14.70
CA VAL A 485 -19.24 -11.51 13.58
C VAL A 485 -18.56 -10.91 12.35
N LYS A 486 -18.96 -9.68 11.95
CA LYS A 486 -18.40 -8.97 10.79
C LYS A 486 -16.91 -8.67 10.94
N SER A 487 -16.51 -8.16 12.10
CA SER A 487 -15.10 -7.82 12.34
C SER A 487 -14.22 -9.06 12.40
N CYS A 488 -14.70 -10.17 12.99
CA CYS A 488 -14.01 -11.45 12.95
C CYS A 488 -13.83 -11.95 11.52
N ALA A 489 -14.89 -11.92 10.70
CA ALA A 489 -14.81 -12.37 9.30
C ALA A 489 -13.82 -11.55 8.47
N GLY A 490 -13.90 -10.23 8.58
CA GLY A 490 -12.99 -9.33 7.86
C GLY A 490 -11.53 -9.54 8.25
N TYR A 491 -11.21 -9.59 9.55
CA TYR A 491 -9.83 -9.81 10.00
C TYR A 491 -9.32 -11.22 9.70
N CYS A 492 -10.15 -12.27 9.75
CA CYS A 492 -9.76 -13.62 9.32
C CYS A 492 -9.27 -13.63 7.87
N VAL A 493 -10.04 -13.04 6.95
CA VAL A 493 -9.68 -12.98 5.52
C VAL A 493 -8.45 -12.12 5.29
N ILE A 494 -8.40 -10.92 5.89
CA ILE A 494 -7.30 -9.97 5.72
C ILE A 494 -5.98 -10.54 6.25
N THR A 495 -5.98 -11.11 7.47
CA THR A 495 -4.77 -11.69 8.07
C THR A 495 -4.29 -12.93 7.33
N TYR A 496 -5.22 -13.71 6.73
CA TYR A 496 -4.88 -14.79 5.82
C TYR A 496 -4.19 -14.28 4.54
N ILE A 497 -4.73 -13.26 3.88
CA ILE A 497 -4.17 -12.67 2.64
C ILE A 497 -2.78 -12.09 2.91
N LEU A 498 -2.63 -11.35 4.01
CA LEU A 498 -1.37 -10.71 4.39
C LEU A 498 -0.39 -11.67 5.07
N GLY A 499 -0.81 -12.90 5.36
CA GLY A 499 0.01 -13.91 6.02
C GLY A 499 0.53 -13.47 7.39
N VAL A 500 -0.32 -12.81 8.19
CA VAL A 500 0.09 -12.27 9.50
C VAL A 500 0.30 -13.42 10.49
N GLY A 501 1.52 -13.52 11.06
CA GLY A 501 1.91 -14.53 12.05
C GLY A 501 1.85 -14.04 13.50
N ASP A 502 2.28 -14.87 14.44
CA ASP A 502 2.33 -14.55 15.88
C ASP A 502 1.01 -14.02 16.45
N ARG A 503 -0.11 -14.64 16.06
CA ARG A 503 -1.43 -14.28 16.58
C ARG A 503 -1.68 -15.02 17.90
N HIS A 504 -1.86 -14.26 18.96
CA HIS A 504 -2.22 -14.73 20.31
C HIS A 504 -3.21 -13.76 20.95
N LEU A 505 -3.76 -14.13 22.11
CA LEU A 505 -4.89 -13.44 22.74
C LEU A 505 -4.56 -12.01 23.22
N ASP A 506 -3.28 -11.68 23.45
CA ASP A 506 -2.85 -10.31 23.77
C ASP A 506 -2.81 -9.38 22.54
N ASN A 507 -2.61 -9.95 21.35
CA ASN A 507 -2.56 -9.20 20.08
C ASN A 507 -3.94 -9.10 19.40
N LEU A 508 -4.97 -9.64 20.04
CA LEU A 508 -6.37 -9.53 19.64
C LEU A 508 -7.08 -8.61 20.62
N LEU A 509 -7.60 -7.49 20.14
CA LEU A 509 -8.27 -6.49 20.98
C LEU A 509 -9.76 -6.50 20.70
N LEU A 510 -10.54 -6.26 21.75
CA LEU A 510 -11.99 -6.26 21.73
C LEU A 510 -12.53 -4.94 22.28
N THR A 511 -13.46 -4.33 21.55
CA THR A 511 -14.20 -3.15 22.01
C THR A 511 -15.53 -3.55 22.65
N LYS A 512 -16.05 -2.70 23.53
CA LYS A 512 -17.39 -2.90 24.14
C LYS A 512 -18.52 -2.86 23.10
N THR A 513 -18.29 -2.27 21.93
CA THR A 513 -19.24 -2.20 20.81
C THR A 513 -19.15 -3.41 19.89
N GLY A 514 -18.34 -4.41 20.20
CA GLY A 514 -18.26 -5.66 19.44
C GLY A 514 -17.13 -5.75 18.41
N LYS A 515 -16.41 -4.65 18.12
CA LYS A 515 -15.30 -4.72 17.14
C LYS A 515 -14.14 -5.53 17.72
N LEU A 516 -13.78 -6.62 17.04
CA LEU A 516 -12.54 -7.37 17.22
C LEU A 516 -11.51 -6.87 16.20
N PHE A 517 -10.26 -6.65 16.62
CA PHE A 517 -9.19 -6.23 15.72
C PHE A 517 -7.82 -6.71 16.16
N HIS A 518 -6.89 -6.76 15.22
CA HIS A 518 -5.53 -7.23 15.44
C HIS A 518 -4.58 -6.05 15.65
N ILE A 519 -3.60 -6.23 16.54
CA ILE A 519 -2.46 -5.32 16.68
C ILE A 519 -1.14 -6.06 16.50
N ASP A 520 -0.05 -5.30 16.49
CA ASP A 520 1.34 -5.79 16.41
C ASP A 520 1.58 -6.63 15.16
N PHE A 521 2.04 -6.00 14.08
CA PHE A 521 2.27 -6.68 12.81
C PHE A 521 3.75 -7.03 12.59
N GLY A 522 4.47 -7.37 13.66
CA GLY A 522 5.89 -7.76 13.60
C GLY A 522 6.23 -9.02 12.80
N TYR A 523 5.22 -9.83 12.44
CA TYR A 523 5.35 -11.03 11.62
C TYR A 523 4.29 -11.06 10.51
N ILE A 524 4.72 -10.97 9.25
CA ILE A 524 3.85 -10.92 8.06
C ILE A 524 4.34 -11.85 6.95
N LEU A 525 3.57 -11.96 5.86
CA LEU A 525 3.95 -12.72 4.66
C LEU A 525 4.34 -14.18 4.95
N GLY A 526 3.65 -14.79 5.91
CA GLY A 526 3.81 -16.20 6.31
C GLY A 526 4.90 -16.45 7.35
N ARG A 527 5.62 -15.42 7.80
CA ARG A 527 6.57 -15.55 8.91
C ARG A 527 5.80 -15.76 10.22
N ASP A 528 6.31 -16.63 11.08
CA ASP A 528 5.76 -16.88 12.41
C ASP A 528 6.87 -17.41 13.33
N PRO A 529 6.90 -17.03 14.62
CA PRO A 529 7.84 -17.62 15.57
C PRO A 529 7.55 -19.11 15.85
N LYS A 530 6.31 -19.57 15.67
CA LYS A 530 5.92 -20.96 15.87
C LYS A 530 6.16 -21.78 14.59
N PRO A 531 6.68 -23.01 14.70
CA PRO A 531 6.78 -23.89 13.54
C PRO A 531 5.39 -24.29 13.05
N LEU A 532 5.17 -24.28 11.73
CA LEU A 532 3.93 -24.68 11.06
C LEU A 532 2.68 -23.93 11.55
N PRO A 533 2.62 -22.60 11.36
CA PRO A 533 1.47 -21.82 11.77
C PRO A 533 0.22 -22.20 10.96
N PRO A 534 -0.98 -22.21 11.57
CA PRO A 534 -2.21 -22.45 10.82
C PRO A 534 -2.41 -21.34 9.77
N PRO A 535 -2.94 -21.67 8.59
CA PRO A 535 -3.09 -20.71 7.49
C PRO A 535 -4.13 -19.64 7.83
N MET A 536 -5.23 -20.01 8.47
CA MET A 536 -6.27 -19.10 8.96
C MET A 536 -6.03 -18.76 10.43
N LYS A 537 -6.22 -17.50 10.81
CA LYS A 537 -5.99 -17.02 12.19
C LYS A 537 -7.31 -16.94 12.96
N LEU A 538 -7.89 -18.11 13.22
CA LEU A 538 -9.13 -18.27 13.99
C LEU A 538 -8.84 -19.12 15.23
N ASN A 539 -9.21 -18.64 16.42
CA ASN A 539 -9.03 -19.38 17.68
C ASN A 539 -10.38 -19.82 18.29
N LYS A 540 -10.30 -20.62 19.34
CA LYS A 540 -11.46 -21.23 20.00
C LYS A 540 -12.37 -20.16 20.61
N GLU A 541 -11.76 -19.20 21.28
CA GLU A 541 -12.44 -18.13 22.01
C GLU A 541 -13.28 -17.27 21.06
N MET A 542 -12.77 -17.05 19.84
CA MET A 542 -13.50 -16.34 18.79
C MET A 542 -14.78 -17.09 18.39
N VAL A 543 -14.67 -18.41 18.16
CA VAL A 543 -15.79 -19.29 17.78
C VAL A 543 -16.81 -19.42 18.91
N GLU A 544 -16.35 -19.56 20.15
CA GLU A 544 -17.23 -19.57 21.33
C GLU A 544 -17.92 -18.22 21.53
N GLY A 545 -17.25 -17.11 21.23
CA GLY A 545 -17.85 -15.77 21.21
C GLY A 545 -19.08 -15.68 20.30
N MET A 546 -19.05 -16.38 19.15
CA MET A 546 -20.18 -16.46 18.22
C MET A 546 -21.29 -17.41 18.69
N GLY A 547 -21.04 -18.25 19.71
CA GLY A 547 -21.98 -19.28 20.17
C GLY A 547 -21.70 -20.68 19.61
N GLY A 548 -20.49 -20.92 19.09
CA GLY A 548 -20.06 -22.23 18.61
C GLY A 548 -20.42 -22.49 17.15
N THR A 549 -19.93 -23.62 16.61
CA THR A 549 -20.02 -23.96 15.18
C THR A 549 -21.43 -24.24 14.67
N GLN A 550 -22.38 -24.51 15.58
CA GLN A 550 -23.79 -24.77 15.27
C GLN A 550 -24.66 -23.51 15.34
N SER A 551 -24.08 -22.35 15.70
CA SER A 551 -24.81 -21.08 15.80
C SER A 551 -25.14 -20.47 14.42
N GLU A 552 -26.21 -19.69 14.36
CA GLU A 552 -26.52 -18.86 13.19
C GLU A 552 -25.42 -17.82 12.94
N GLN A 553 -24.85 -17.26 14.01
CA GLN A 553 -23.76 -16.29 13.96
C GLN A 553 -22.50 -16.88 13.31
N TYR A 554 -22.19 -18.15 13.56
CA TYR A 554 -21.08 -18.82 12.89
C TYR A 554 -21.34 -19.04 11.39
N GLN A 555 -22.58 -19.34 10.99
CA GLN A 555 -22.91 -19.44 9.56
C GLN A 555 -22.81 -18.07 8.88
N GLU A 556 -23.25 -17.00 9.53
CA GLU A 556 -23.08 -15.64 9.00
C GLU A 556 -21.60 -15.25 8.95
N PHE A 557 -20.78 -15.62 9.94
CA PHE A 557 -19.33 -15.44 9.91
C PHE A 557 -18.70 -16.08 8.67
N ARG A 558 -19.02 -17.35 8.38
CA ARG A 558 -18.53 -18.05 7.18
C ARG A 558 -18.94 -17.30 5.92
N LYS A 559 -20.19 -16.82 5.88
CA LYS A 559 -20.73 -16.05 4.78
C LYS A 559 -20.00 -14.75 4.51
N GLN A 560 -19.75 -13.99 5.57
CA GLN A 560 -18.97 -12.77 5.49
C GLN A 560 -17.53 -13.07 5.02
N CYS A 561 -16.92 -14.18 5.45
CA CYS A 561 -15.57 -14.55 5.02
C CYS A 561 -15.46 -14.80 3.51
N TYR A 562 -16.29 -15.68 2.94
CA TYR A 562 -16.19 -15.96 1.51
C TYR A 562 -16.59 -14.76 0.66
N THR A 563 -17.57 -13.95 1.10
CA THR A 563 -17.99 -12.74 0.39
C THR A 563 -16.85 -11.71 0.36
N ALA A 564 -16.21 -11.46 1.52
CA ALA A 564 -15.05 -10.57 1.61
C ALA A 564 -13.88 -11.06 0.75
N PHE A 565 -13.60 -12.37 0.75
CA PHE A 565 -12.53 -12.95 -0.05
C PHE A 565 -12.75 -12.74 -1.56
N LEU A 566 -13.97 -12.95 -2.05
CA LEU A 566 -14.31 -12.71 -3.45
C LEU A 566 -14.18 -11.23 -3.84
N HIS A 567 -14.68 -10.31 -3.01
CA HIS A 567 -14.52 -8.87 -3.29
C HIS A 567 -13.05 -8.47 -3.33
N LEU A 568 -12.24 -8.88 -2.35
CA LEU A 568 -10.81 -8.55 -2.33
C LEU A 568 -10.04 -9.18 -3.51
N ARG A 569 -10.43 -10.38 -3.99
CA ARG A 569 -9.86 -11.01 -5.19
C ARG A 569 -10.02 -10.14 -6.45
N ARG A 570 -11.16 -9.44 -6.60
CA ARG A 570 -11.41 -8.53 -7.74
C ARG A 570 -10.44 -7.35 -7.79
N TYR A 571 -9.94 -6.93 -6.62
CA TYR A 571 -8.96 -5.85 -6.47
C TYR A 571 -7.52 -6.36 -6.28
N SER A 572 -7.26 -7.63 -6.60
CA SER A 572 -5.93 -8.24 -6.44
C SER A 572 -4.85 -7.49 -7.22
N ASN A 573 -5.11 -7.03 -8.45
CA ASN A 573 -4.14 -6.24 -9.24
C ASN A 573 -3.64 -5.00 -8.49
N LEU A 574 -4.55 -4.20 -7.91
CA LEU A 574 -4.19 -3.02 -7.13
C LEU A 574 -3.32 -3.39 -5.93
N ILE A 575 -3.74 -4.38 -5.15
CA ILE A 575 -3.01 -4.81 -3.94
C ILE A 575 -1.62 -5.33 -4.33
N LEU A 576 -1.51 -6.13 -5.38
CA LEU A 576 -0.24 -6.68 -5.86
C LEU A 576 0.69 -5.59 -6.43
N ASN A 577 0.15 -4.60 -7.16
CA ASN A 577 0.92 -3.46 -7.64
C ASN A 577 1.47 -2.64 -6.47
N LEU A 578 0.68 -2.40 -5.42
CA LEU A 578 1.15 -1.71 -4.22
C LEU A 578 2.25 -2.49 -3.50
N PHE A 579 2.12 -3.81 -3.34
CA PHE A 579 3.21 -4.62 -2.80
C PHE A 579 4.46 -4.63 -3.69
N SER A 580 4.29 -4.60 -5.01
CA SER A 580 5.42 -4.52 -5.95
C SER A 580 6.21 -3.23 -5.82
N LEU A 581 5.58 -2.13 -5.38
CA LEU A 581 6.29 -0.86 -5.11
C LEU A 581 7.02 -0.85 -3.75
N MET A 582 6.76 -1.82 -2.88
CA MET A 582 7.34 -1.90 -1.53
C MET A 582 8.55 -2.85 -1.44
N VAL A 583 8.95 -3.52 -2.53
CA VAL A 583 10.02 -4.54 -2.51
C VAL A 583 11.37 -4.01 -1.99
N ASP A 584 11.67 -2.74 -2.26
CA ASP A 584 12.91 -2.06 -1.86
C ASP A 584 12.72 -1.09 -0.67
N ALA A 585 11.64 -1.23 0.10
CA ALA A 585 11.26 -0.28 1.17
C ALA A 585 11.95 -0.53 2.54
N ASN A 586 12.94 -1.42 2.60
CA ASN A 586 13.64 -1.82 3.85
C ASN A 586 12.69 -2.23 5.00
N ILE A 587 11.52 -2.76 4.68
CA ILE A 587 10.60 -3.33 5.67
C ILE A 587 11.13 -4.71 6.09
N PRO A 588 11.29 -5.00 7.40
CA PRO A 588 12.01 -6.19 7.88
C PRO A 588 11.60 -7.51 7.21
N ASP A 589 10.31 -7.85 7.19
CA ASP A 589 9.86 -9.12 6.62
C ASP A 589 9.84 -9.15 5.08
N ILE A 590 9.78 -7.98 4.42
CA ILE A 590 9.91 -7.87 2.96
C ILE A 590 11.38 -8.04 2.57
N ALA A 591 12.29 -7.37 3.27
CA ALA A 591 13.73 -7.38 3.02
C ALA A 591 14.37 -8.78 3.15
N LEU A 592 13.72 -9.71 3.85
CA LEU A 592 14.17 -11.11 3.93
C LEU A 592 14.03 -11.85 2.59
N GLU A 593 12.92 -11.64 1.86
CA GLU A 593 12.68 -12.29 0.57
C GLU A 593 11.94 -11.33 -0.40
N PRO A 594 12.60 -10.25 -0.88
CA PRO A 594 11.96 -9.23 -1.72
C PRO A 594 11.30 -9.81 -2.96
N ASP A 595 12.03 -10.66 -3.70
CA ASP A 595 11.58 -11.27 -4.96
C ASP A 595 10.34 -12.17 -4.81
N LYS A 596 10.10 -12.70 -3.60
CA LYS A 596 8.96 -13.58 -3.32
C LYS A 596 7.79 -12.85 -2.66
N THR A 597 7.97 -11.60 -2.24
CA THR A 597 6.98 -10.84 -1.47
C THR A 597 5.63 -10.77 -2.20
N VAL A 598 5.63 -10.33 -3.46
CA VAL A 598 4.38 -10.20 -4.22
C VAL A 598 3.76 -11.57 -4.51
N LYS A 599 4.59 -12.59 -4.77
CA LYS A 599 4.13 -13.96 -5.00
C LYS A 599 3.43 -14.55 -3.77
N LYS A 600 3.97 -14.33 -2.57
CA LYS A 600 3.38 -14.78 -1.30
C LYS A 600 1.96 -14.24 -1.12
N VAL A 601 1.74 -12.96 -1.43
CA VAL A 601 0.39 -12.35 -1.37
C VAL A 601 -0.51 -12.88 -2.48
N GLN A 602 0.01 -12.99 -3.71
CA GLN A 602 -0.74 -13.52 -4.85
C GLN A 602 -1.27 -14.93 -4.61
N ASP A 603 -0.44 -15.79 -4.01
CA ASP A 603 -0.82 -17.19 -3.74
C ASP A 603 -1.98 -17.30 -2.75
N LYS A 604 -2.13 -16.32 -1.87
CA LYS A 604 -3.28 -16.26 -0.96
C LYS A 604 -4.58 -15.92 -1.67
N PHE A 605 -4.53 -15.14 -2.74
CA PHE A 605 -5.72 -14.82 -3.52
C PHE A 605 -6.26 -15.99 -4.33
N ARG A 606 -5.45 -17.01 -4.62
CA ARG A 606 -5.84 -18.19 -5.42
C ARG A 606 -6.49 -17.81 -6.76
N LEU A 607 -5.85 -16.91 -7.50
CA LEU A 607 -6.34 -16.40 -8.79
C LEU A 607 -6.41 -17.49 -9.89
N ASP A 608 -5.87 -18.68 -9.61
CA ASP A 608 -6.02 -19.90 -10.39
C ASP A 608 -7.43 -20.52 -10.30
N LEU A 609 -8.20 -20.18 -9.28
CA LEU A 609 -9.54 -20.69 -9.03
C LEU A 609 -10.62 -19.74 -9.56
N SER A 610 -11.73 -20.30 -10.05
CA SER A 610 -12.98 -19.56 -10.27
C SER A 610 -13.59 -19.09 -8.95
N ASP A 611 -14.59 -18.20 -9.00
CA ASP A 611 -15.25 -17.70 -7.79
C ASP A 611 -15.95 -18.81 -6.99
N GLU A 612 -16.57 -19.79 -7.65
CA GLU A 612 -17.21 -20.94 -6.99
C GLU A 612 -16.18 -21.82 -6.27
N GLU A 613 -15.07 -22.15 -6.95
CA GLU A 613 -13.97 -22.91 -6.36
C GLU A 613 -13.29 -22.14 -5.22
N ALA A 614 -13.17 -20.81 -5.32
CA ALA A 614 -12.60 -19.97 -4.29
C ALA A 614 -13.46 -19.93 -3.01
N VAL A 615 -14.79 -19.96 -3.15
CA VAL A 615 -15.71 -20.10 -2.00
C VAL A 615 -15.49 -21.44 -1.30
N HIS A 616 -15.45 -22.53 -2.06
CA HIS A 616 -15.18 -23.86 -1.49
C HIS A 616 -13.81 -23.95 -0.84
N TYR A 617 -12.78 -23.36 -1.45
CA TYR A 617 -11.45 -23.27 -0.86
C TYR A 617 -11.44 -22.52 0.48
N MET A 618 -12.09 -21.35 0.54
CA MET A 618 -12.20 -20.57 1.78
C MET A 618 -13.00 -21.34 2.84
N GLN A 619 -14.05 -22.06 2.42
CA GLN A 619 -14.84 -22.91 3.29
C GLN A 619 -13.98 -24.01 3.93
N SER A 620 -13.19 -24.73 3.13
CA SER A 620 -12.27 -25.77 3.61
C SER A 620 -11.22 -25.21 4.58
N LEU A 621 -10.64 -24.05 4.29
CA LEU A 621 -9.67 -23.40 5.18
C LEU A 621 -10.26 -23.10 6.57
N ILE A 622 -11.50 -22.60 6.62
CA ILE A 622 -12.19 -22.32 7.88
C ILE A 622 -12.43 -23.63 8.63
N ASP A 623 -12.94 -24.66 7.95
CA ASP A 623 -13.24 -25.94 8.57
C ASP A 623 -11.97 -26.61 9.12
N GLU A 624 -10.87 -26.65 8.35
CA GLU A 624 -9.58 -27.17 8.80
C GLU A 624 -9.05 -26.43 10.03
N SER A 625 -9.14 -25.09 10.03
CA SER A 625 -8.71 -24.26 11.16
C SER A 625 -9.50 -24.56 12.42
N VAL A 626 -10.82 -24.72 12.31
CA VAL A 626 -11.69 -25.00 13.46
C VAL A 626 -11.47 -26.42 14.00
N HIS A 627 -11.33 -27.42 13.13
CA HIS A 627 -11.01 -28.79 13.56
C HIS A 627 -9.67 -28.86 14.28
N ALA A 628 -8.63 -28.18 13.77
CA ALA A 628 -7.32 -28.14 14.41
C ALA A 628 -7.38 -27.51 15.81
N VAL A 629 -8.15 -26.43 15.97
CA VAL A 629 -8.36 -25.75 17.25
C VAL A 629 -9.03 -26.67 18.28
N PHE A 630 -10.10 -27.36 17.89
CA PHE A 630 -10.80 -28.26 18.81
C PHE A 630 -10.00 -29.53 19.12
N ALA A 631 -9.26 -30.08 18.15
CA ALA A 631 -8.37 -31.22 18.37
C ALA A 631 -7.28 -30.90 19.40
N ALA A 632 -6.64 -29.73 19.30
CA ALA A 632 -5.63 -29.28 20.26
C ALA A 632 -6.20 -29.16 21.69
N MET A 633 -7.44 -28.69 21.84
CA MET A 633 -8.12 -28.62 23.13
C MET A 633 -8.37 -30.01 23.73
N VAL A 634 -8.87 -30.96 22.92
CA VAL A 634 -9.11 -32.34 23.37
C VAL A 634 -7.81 -32.99 23.82
N GLU A 635 -6.72 -32.82 23.07
CA GLU A 635 -5.40 -33.33 23.45
C GLU A 635 -4.90 -32.71 24.77
N GLN A 636 -5.12 -31.41 24.98
CA GLN A 636 -4.73 -30.73 26.22
C GLN A 636 -5.54 -31.23 27.42
N ILE A 637 -6.85 -31.46 27.26
CA ILE A 637 -7.70 -32.07 28.31
C ILE A 637 -7.24 -33.50 28.63
N HIS A 638 -6.92 -34.30 27.61
CA HIS A 638 -6.37 -35.64 27.81
C HIS A 638 -5.03 -35.64 28.56
N LYS A 639 -4.16 -34.66 28.30
CA LYS A 639 -2.89 -34.47 29.04
C LYS A 639 -3.08 -33.99 30.49
N PHE A 640 -4.15 -33.26 30.78
CA PHE A 640 -4.50 -32.88 32.16
C PHE A 640 -5.22 -33.99 32.95
N ALA A 641 -5.85 -34.94 32.24
CA ALA A 641 -6.53 -36.09 32.83
C ALA A 641 -5.59 -37.30 33.07
N GLN A 642 -4.40 -37.31 32.46
CA GLN A 642 -3.29 -38.21 32.76
C GLN A 642 -2.41 -37.62 33.86
#